data_AF-A0A962CWC6-F1
#
_entry.id   AF-A0A962CWC6-F1
#
_cell.length_a   1.000
_cell.length_b   1.000
_cell.length_c   1.000
_cell.angle_alpha   90.00
_cell.angle_beta   90.00
_cell.angle_gamma   90.00
#
_symmetry.space_group_name_H-M   'P 1'
#
loop_
_entity.id
_entity.type
_entity.pdbx_description
1 polymer ?
#
loop_
_entity_poly.entity_id
_entity_poly.type
_entity_poly.pdbx_seq_one_letter_code
_entity_poly.pdbx_strand_id
1 'polypeptide(L)'
;MSEKSQFQLLKQRRFLPFFLTQFFGAFNDNVFKNALVIMIAFRVVEEQVDILTNLAFGLFILPFFLFSAFGGQVADKFEKSMLIRRVKMGEIIIMLMASLGFYLNSIPLLIFVLFLMGSQSTLFGPVKYGYLPEKLSNHELMGGNGLIESSTFISILLGTILGGILIALDSFIPISVAVVTFATLGYLSARQIPLCEAAEPEIKLDWNLFRATANNLRIIPEKRVVFLAVLGISWFWFFGSVFLAQMPNFSRTVLNGNESVVTWLLTMFSVGIGMGSLLCEKLSGRRVEIGLVPLGALGLAWFGFDLYWVSSQWVVLDQLAIGWLGFLSQTGAIRVSIDLTMIGVFGGLYIVPLYSLVQERSDANQVSRIIAGNNIINALFMVVAAVLGMVVLGVLGWTIPQLFMITVVLHIVVCLYIFSVVPEFILRLIAWLLVSLVYRVKYKGLENIPAEGPVVLVCNHVAFVDPAIVMGRVRRPTRFVMHHKIYNKFGMKFLFKAAKAIPVASAKEDPEMMEAAFQSVREALADGDVVCIFPEGALTPDGKIGQFKKGIERIIKDSPVPVIPMALNNLWGSMFSRYSKNVLARLPRKFMAKVELLVGDPVPPQQVTADRLYERVVDLKNQAEIANPLLENTDSKA
;
A
#
# COMPACT_ATOMS: atom_id res chain seq x y z
N MET A 1 -20.23 -9.93 14.83
CA MET A 1 -20.76 -9.61 13.49
C MET A 1 -20.04 -10.47 12.46
N SER A 2 -20.76 -11.19 11.61
CA SER A 2 -20.18 -12.04 10.55
C SER A 2 -19.30 -11.22 9.60
N GLU A 3 -18.03 -11.59 9.47
CA GLU A 3 -17.00 -10.84 8.74
C GLU A 3 -17.20 -10.91 7.22
N LYS A 4 -17.82 -9.89 6.62
CA LYS A 4 -18.10 -9.78 5.18
C LYS A 4 -16.84 -9.63 4.29
N SER A 5 -16.41 -10.67 3.56
CA SER A 5 -15.21 -10.69 2.67
C SER A 5 -15.16 -9.57 1.61
N GLN A 6 -13.96 -9.08 1.19
CA GLN A 6 -13.80 -8.13 0.06
C GLN A 6 -14.49 -8.56 -1.22
N PHE A 7 -14.60 -9.87 -1.49
CA PHE A 7 -15.27 -10.38 -2.68
C PHE A 7 -16.76 -10.00 -2.74
N GLN A 8 -17.35 -9.51 -1.65
CA GLN A 8 -18.69 -8.91 -1.69
C GLN A 8 -18.74 -7.66 -2.56
N LEU A 9 -17.65 -6.90 -2.70
CA LEU A 9 -17.58 -5.76 -3.61
C LEU A 9 -17.86 -6.18 -5.06
N LEU A 10 -17.43 -7.37 -5.47
CA LEU A 10 -17.71 -7.93 -6.80
C LEU A 10 -19.20 -8.24 -7.03
N LYS A 11 -20.06 -8.16 -6.00
CA LYS A 11 -21.51 -8.29 -6.13
C LYS A 11 -22.21 -6.93 -6.12
N GLN A 12 -21.49 -5.84 -5.87
CA GLN A 12 -22.06 -4.51 -5.73
C GLN A 12 -22.11 -3.79 -7.08
N ARG A 13 -23.25 -3.17 -7.40
CA ARG A 13 -23.43 -2.36 -8.62
C ARG A 13 -22.45 -1.18 -8.71
N ARG A 14 -21.99 -0.66 -7.57
CA ARG A 14 -21.00 0.42 -7.50
C ARG A 14 -19.56 -0.02 -7.77
N PHE A 15 -19.26 -1.32 -7.82
CA PHE A 15 -17.88 -1.79 -7.96
C PHE A 15 -17.68 -2.79 -9.08
N LEU A 16 -18.57 -3.78 -9.27
CA LEU A 16 -18.40 -4.80 -10.32
C LEU A 16 -18.26 -4.21 -11.74
N PRO A 17 -19.12 -3.29 -12.21
CA PRO A 17 -18.96 -2.68 -13.53
C PRO A 17 -17.62 -1.98 -13.72
N PHE A 18 -17.16 -1.27 -12.68
CA PHE A 18 -15.88 -0.58 -12.66
C PHE A 18 -14.71 -1.58 -12.70
N PHE A 19 -14.76 -2.62 -11.88
CA PHE A 19 -13.79 -3.73 -11.86
C PHE A 19 -13.66 -4.38 -13.24
N LEU A 20 -14.78 -4.73 -13.88
CA LEU A 20 -14.79 -5.34 -15.21
C LEU A 20 -14.26 -4.38 -16.29
N THR A 21 -14.62 -3.10 -16.22
CA THR A 21 -14.13 -2.06 -17.14
C THR A 21 -12.61 -1.98 -17.12
N GLN A 22 -12.03 -1.96 -15.92
CA GLN A 22 -10.58 -1.97 -15.76
C GLN A 22 -9.96 -3.29 -16.17
N PHE A 23 -10.54 -4.43 -15.77
CA PHE A 23 -10.05 -5.76 -16.14
C PHE A 23 -9.91 -5.89 -17.65
N PHE A 24 -10.97 -5.58 -18.39
CA PHE A 24 -10.98 -5.66 -19.85
C PHE A 24 -10.06 -4.62 -20.50
N GLY A 25 -9.96 -3.41 -19.95
CA GLY A 25 -9.00 -2.41 -20.43
C GLY A 25 -7.56 -2.91 -20.32
N ALA A 26 -7.12 -3.22 -19.11
CA ALA A 26 -5.76 -3.71 -18.88
C ALA A 26 -5.47 -5.02 -19.64
N PHE A 27 -6.46 -5.90 -19.76
CA PHE A 27 -6.31 -7.15 -20.49
C PHE A 27 -6.08 -6.88 -21.97
N ASN A 28 -6.97 -6.09 -22.58
CA ASN A 28 -6.91 -5.75 -23.99
C ASN A 28 -5.62 -5.01 -24.36
N ASP A 29 -5.18 -4.10 -23.47
CA ASP A 29 -3.95 -3.36 -23.68
C ASP A 29 -2.74 -4.28 -23.82
N ASN A 30 -2.70 -5.34 -23.00
CA ASN A 30 -1.61 -6.31 -23.03
C ASN A 30 -1.74 -7.34 -24.16
N VAL A 31 -2.97 -7.68 -24.59
CA VAL A 31 -3.18 -8.44 -25.84
C VAL A 31 -2.55 -7.72 -27.02
N PHE A 32 -2.91 -6.45 -27.22
CA PHE A 32 -2.37 -5.63 -28.31
C PHE A 32 -0.87 -5.42 -28.19
N LYS A 33 -0.39 -4.93 -27.04
CA LYS A 33 1.03 -4.59 -26.83
C LYS A 33 1.92 -5.81 -27.05
N ASN A 34 1.54 -6.97 -26.51
CA ASN A 34 2.35 -8.17 -26.67
C ASN A 34 2.34 -8.69 -28.10
N ALA A 35 1.20 -8.61 -28.80
CA ALA A 35 1.14 -8.93 -30.22
C ALA A 35 2.07 -8.03 -31.06
N LEU A 36 2.07 -6.72 -30.79
CA LEU A 36 2.98 -5.77 -31.46
C LEU A 36 4.45 -6.09 -31.19
N VAL A 37 4.84 -6.34 -29.93
CA VAL A 37 6.23 -6.67 -29.57
C VAL A 37 6.70 -7.94 -30.27
N ILE A 38 5.88 -8.99 -30.31
CA ILE A 38 6.21 -10.24 -31.02
C ILE A 38 6.30 -10.00 -32.53
N MET A 39 5.40 -9.20 -33.10
CA MET A 39 5.46 -8.85 -34.51
C MET A 39 6.75 -8.08 -34.86
N ILE A 40 7.18 -7.15 -34.01
CA ILE A 40 8.47 -6.46 -34.16
C ILE A 40 9.62 -7.47 -34.07
N ALA A 41 9.60 -8.37 -33.09
CA ALA A 41 10.68 -9.32 -32.86
C ALA A 41 10.88 -10.33 -33.99
N PHE A 42 9.80 -10.81 -34.63
CA PHE A 42 9.86 -11.92 -35.58
C PHE A 42 9.61 -11.55 -37.05
N ARG A 43 9.06 -10.37 -37.35
CA ARG A 43 8.72 -9.96 -38.73
C ARG A 43 9.49 -8.75 -39.24
N VAL A 44 10.37 -8.17 -38.42
CA VAL A 44 11.27 -7.08 -38.81
C VAL A 44 12.67 -7.61 -39.02
N VAL A 45 13.45 -6.93 -39.87
CA VAL A 45 14.88 -7.18 -40.03
C VAL A 45 15.59 -7.00 -38.68
N GLU A 46 16.46 -7.94 -38.32
CA GLU A 46 17.12 -8.04 -37.01
C GLU A 46 17.74 -6.71 -36.53
N GLU A 47 18.38 -5.95 -37.43
CA GLU A 47 19.00 -4.65 -37.14
C GLU A 47 18.03 -3.57 -36.64
N GLN A 48 16.73 -3.67 -36.94
CA GLN A 48 15.71 -2.68 -36.55
C GLN A 48 14.89 -3.11 -35.33
N VAL A 49 14.99 -4.36 -34.89
CA VAL A 49 14.18 -4.92 -33.80
C VAL A 49 14.38 -4.11 -32.52
N ASP A 50 15.62 -3.87 -32.12
CA ASP A 50 15.95 -3.14 -30.89
C ASP A 50 15.44 -1.68 -30.94
N ILE A 51 15.64 -1.01 -32.06
CA ILE A 51 15.21 0.39 -32.25
C ILE A 51 13.69 0.50 -32.14
N LEU A 52 12.95 -0.35 -32.86
CA LEU A 52 11.48 -0.31 -32.86
C LEU A 52 10.90 -0.75 -31.51
N THR A 53 11.52 -1.70 -30.85
CA THR A 53 11.11 -2.16 -29.51
C THR A 53 11.28 -1.04 -28.48
N ASN A 54 12.44 -0.40 -28.46
CA ASN A 54 12.71 0.73 -27.58
C ASN A 54 11.80 1.93 -27.88
N LEU A 55 11.55 2.20 -29.16
CA LEU A 55 10.62 3.25 -29.59
C LEU A 55 9.19 2.94 -29.12
N ALA A 56 8.73 1.70 -29.24
CA ALA A 56 7.41 1.27 -28.77
C ALA A 56 7.26 1.49 -27.25
N PHE A 57 8.23 1.05 -26.44
CA PHE A 57 8.22 1.29 -25.00
C PHE A 57 8.26 2.79 -24.65
N GLY A 58 9.13 3.56 -25.32
CA GLY A 58 9.25 5.00 -25.11
C GLY A 58 7.95 5.74 -25.44
N LEU A 59 7.33 5.44 -26.59
CA LEU A 59 6.08 6.07 -27.03
C LEU A 59 4.87 5.63 -26.21
N PHE A 60 4.90 4.45 -25.58
CA PHE A 60 3.87 4.05 -24.62
C PHE A 60 3.95 4.87 -23.32
N ILE A 61 5.17 5.17 -22.84
CA ILE A 61 5.39 5.90 -21.58
C ILE A 61 5.28 7.42 -21.78
N LEU A 62 5.69 7.95 -22.95
CA LEU A 62 5.71 9.39 -23.24
C LEU A 62 4.41 10.13 -22.90
N PRO A 63 3.21 9.62 -23.23
CA PRO A 63 1.95 10.26 -22.85
C PRO A 63 1.84 10.55 -21.36
N PHE A 64 2.40 9.71 -20.48
CA PHE A 64 2.31 9.90 -19.03
C PHE A 64 2.95 11.22 -18.58
N PHE A 65 4.04 11.64 -19.21
CA PHE A 65 4.67 12.95 -18.97
C PHE A 65 3.87 14.12 -19.54
N LEU A 66 3.28 13.93 -20.71
CA LEU A 66 2.61 15.00 -21.45
C LEU A 66 1.21 15.30 -20.93
N PHE A 67 0.43 14.25 -20.65
CA PHE A 67 -1.02 14.37 -20.50
C PHE A 67 -1.52 14.02 -19.10
N SER A 68 -0.73 13.40 -18.21
CA SER A 68 -1.25 12.99 -16.89
C SER A 68 -1.75 14.17 -16.06
N ALA A 69 -1.00 15.27 -15.99
CA ALA A 69 -1.40 16.45 -15.23
C ALA A 69 -2.67 17.12 -15.78
N PHE A 70 -2.82 17.14 -17.11
CA PHE A 70 -4.06 17.58 -17.76
C PHE A 70 -5.21 16.62 -17.46
N GLY A 71 -4.97 15.30 -17.55
CA GLY A 71 -5.93 14.26 -17.21
C GLY A 71 -6.43 14.34 -15.76
N GLY A 72 -5.56 14.71 -14.81
CA GLY A 72 -5.95 14.99 -13.43
C GLY A 72 -6.93 16.15 -13.30
N GLN A 73 -6.68 17.27 -13.99
CA GLN A 73 -7.60 18.41 -14.01
C GLN A 73 -8.94 18.07 -14.68
N VAL A 74 -8.90 17.32 -15.78
CA VAL A 74 -10.10 16.83 -16.46
C VAL A 74 -10.92 15.93 -15.53
N ALA A 75 -10.25 15.03 -14.79
CA ALA A 75 -10.87 14.12 -13.84
C ALA A 75 -11.55 14.81 -12.65
N ASP A 76 -10.97 15.92 -12.17
CA ASP A 76 -11.59 16.72 -11.11
C ASP A 76 -12.73 17.60 -11.66
N LYS A 77 -12.59 18.15 -12.87
CA LYS A 77 -13.56 19.05 -13.50
C LYS A 77 -14.87 18.37 -13.89
N PHE A 78 -14.77 17.22 -14.55
CA PHE A 78 -15.92 16.56 -15.15
C PHE A 78 -16.36 15.34 -14.35
N GLU A 79 -17.60 14.95 -14.56
CA GLU A 79 -18.20 13.79 -13.90
C GLU A 79 -17.46 12.48 -14.30
N LYS A 80 -17.00 11.72 -13.30
CA LYS A 80 -16.08 10.59 -13.49
C LYS A 80 -16.66 9.45 -14.33
N SER A 81 -17.93 9.06 -14.13
CA SER A 81 -18.54 7.95 -14.89
C SER A 81 -18.71 8.30 -16.38
N MET A 82 -19.05 9.55 -16.70
CA MET A 82 -19.08 10.07 -18.06
C MET A 82 -17.69 10.03 -18.69
N LEU A 83 -16.65 10.47 -17.97
CA LEU A 83 -15.28 10.38 -18.45
C LEU A 83 -14.86 8.93 -18.72
N ILE A 84 -15.13 8.00 -17.79
CA ILE A 84 -14.86 6.57 -17.99
C ILE A 84 -15.53 6.06 -19.27
N ARG A 85 -16.82 6.36 -19.48
CA ARG A 85 -17.55 5.92 -20.68
C ARG A 85 -16.96 6.49 -21.97
N ARG A 86 -16.60 7.78 -21.98
CA ARG A 86 -16.00 8.43 -23.17
C ARG A 86 -14.61 7.91 -23.48
N VAL A 87 -13.78 7.72 -22.46
CA VAL A 87 -12.43 7.16 -22.58
C VAL A 87 -12.50 5.73 -23.10
N LYS A 88 -13.42 4.90 -22.60
CA LYS A 88 -13.64 3.53 -23.10
C LYS A 88 -14.26 3.47 -24.49
N MET A 89 -15.09 4.44 -24.87
CA MET A 89 -15.56 4.57 -26.26
C MET A 89 -14.39 4.91 -27.21
N GLY A 90 -13.50 5.82 -26.79
CA GLY A 90 -12.27 6.13 -27.53
C GLY A 90 -11.36 4.92 -27.72
N GLU A 91 -11.27 4.04 -26.71
CA GLU A 91 -10.52 2.78 -26.80
C GLU A 91 -11.02 1.87 -27.93
N ILE A 92 -12.34 1.80 -28.19
CA ILE A 92 -12.86 1.04 -29.34
C ILE A 92 -12.31 1.59 -30.66
N ILE A 93 -12.28 2.93 -30.80
CA ILE A 93 -11.73 3.58 -32.01
C ILE A 93 -10.23 3.28 -32.14
N ILE A 94 -9.48 3.33 -31.03
CA ILE A 94 -8.06 2.99 -31.00
C ILE A 94 -7.84 1.53 -31.40
N MET A 95 -8.67 0.59 -30.93
CA MET A 95 -8.58 -0.83 -31.31
C MET A 95 -9.05 -1.11 -32.74
N LEU A 96 -9.96 -0.32 -33.30
CA LEU A 96 -10.29 -0.38 -34.72
C LEU A 96 -9.10 0.07 -35.58
N MET A 97 -8.35 1.10 -35.15
CA MET A 97 -7.09 1.48 -35.78
C MET A 97 -6.01 0.40 -35.62
N ALA A 98 -5.96 -0.29 -34.47
CA ALA A 98 -5.08 -1.44 -34.26
C ALA A 98 -5.39 -2.57 -35.27
N SER A 99 -6.66 -2.92 -35.41
CA SER A 99 -7.16 -3.91 -36.37
C SER A 99 -6.76 -3.54 -37.81
N LEU A 100 -6.93 -2.27 -38.20
CA LEU A 100 -6.46 -1.77 -39.49
C LEU A 100 -4.92 -1.89 -39.62
N GLY A 101 -4.17 -1.57 -38.57
CA GLY A 101 -2.72 -1.71 -38.53
C GLY A 101 -2.25 -3.15 -38.74
N PHE A 102 -2.91 -4.14 -38.12
CA PHE A 102 -2.62 -5.55 -38.34
C PHE A 102 -2.99 -5.98 -39.76
N TYR A 103 -4.17 -5.59 -40.25
CA TYR A 103 -4.61 -5.90 -41.61
C TYR A 103 -3.65 -5.37 -42.68
N LEU A 104 -3.16 -4.13 -42.50
CA LEU A 104 -2.19 -3.49 -43.39
C LEU A 104 -0.74 -3.93 -43.13
N ASN A 105 -0.49 -4.73 -42.08
CA ASN A 105 0.85 -5.12 -41.65
C ASN A 105 1.77 -3.89 -41.40
N SER A 106 1.20 -2.81 -40.87
CA SER A 106 1.87 -1.52 -40.70
C SER A 106 2.35 -1.32 -39.26
N ILE A 107 3.61 -1.66 -39.00
CA ILE A 107 4.26 -1.45 -37.70
C ILE A 107 4.24 0.02 -37.26
N PRO A 108 4.51 1.02 -38.13
CA PRO A 108 4.40 2.42 -37.73
C PRO A 108 3.01 2.81 -37.24
N LEU A 109 1.95 2.30 -37.88
CA LEU A 109 0.57 2.53 -37.44
C LEU A 109 0.31 1.87 -36.08
N LEU A 110 0.79 0.64 -35.86
CA LEU A 110 0.65 -0.05 -34.59
C LEU A 110 1.42 0.66 -33.45
N ILE A 111 2.61 1.18 -33.73
CA ILE A 111 3.37 2.00 -32.77
C ILE A 111 2.62 3.31 -32.45
N PHE A 112 2.01 3.94 -33.46
CA PHE A 112 1.16 5.11 -33.23
C PHE A 112 -0.08 4.77 -32.38
N VAL A 113 -0.73 3.62 -32.64
CA VAL A 113 -1.83 3.11 -31.80
C VAL A 113 -1.36 2.90 -30.35
N LEU A 114 -0.14 2.38 -30.14
CA LEU A 114 0.43 2.21 -28.80
C LEU A 114 0.59 3.56 -28.06
N PHE A 115 0.99 4.62 -28.75
CA PHE A 115 1.01 5.99 -28.19
C PHE A 115 -0.40 6.49 -27.83
N LEU A 116 -1.40 6.21 -28.67
CA LEU A 116 -2.79 6.58 -28.39
C LEU A 116 -3.36 5.82 -27.18
N MET A 117 -3.00 4.54 -27.02
CA MET A 117 -3.35 3.76 -25.83
C MET A 117 -2.69 4.32 -24.57
N GLY A 118 -1.40 4.66 -24.63
CA GLY A 118 -0.73 5.35 -23.53
C GLY A 118 -1.47 6.63 -23.15
N SER A 119 -1.86 7.44 -24.14
CA SER A 119 -2.64 8.68 -23.95
C SER A 119 -4.00 8.41 -23.29
N GLN A 120 -4.74 7.40 -23.76
CA GLN A 120 -5.99 6.95 -23.16
C GLN A 120 -5.78 6.54 -21.69
N SER A 121 -4.72 5.80 -21.38
CA SER A 121 -4.39 5.33 -20.02
C SER A 121 -4.07 6.49 -19.08
N THR A 122 -3.41 7.55 -19.56
CA THR A 122 -3.14 8.75 -18.75
C THR A 122 -4.39 9.48 -18.31
N LEU A 123 -5.43 9.47 -19.15
CA LEU A 123 -6.73 10.07 -18.82
C LEU A 123 -7.53 9.15 -17.89
N PHE A 124 -7.44 7.84 -18.09
CA PHE A 124 -8.18 6.87 -17.27
C PHE A 124 -7.62 6.75 -15.84
N GLY A 125 -6.30 6.81 -15.65
CA GLY A 125 -5.64 6.59 -14.36
C GLY A 125 -6.15 7.49 -13.21
N PRO A 126 -6.17 8.82 -13.37
CA PRO A 126 -6.71 9.74 -12.37
C PRO A 126 -8.18 9.47 -12.04
N VAL A 127 -8.98 9.15 -13.06
CA VAL A 127 -10.41 8.85 -12.89
C VAL A 127 -10.62 7.54 -12.13
N LYS A 128 -9.82 6.50 -12.45
CA LYS A 128 -9.82 5.19 -11.79
C LYS A 128 -9.59 5.34 -10.28
N TYR A 129 -8.49 5.97 -9.88
CA TYR A 129 -8.15 6.06 -8.46
C TYR A 129 -8.90 7.18 -7.73
N GLY A 130 -9.51 8.14 -8.45
CA GLY A 130 -10.46 9.10 -7.88
C GLY A 130 -11.87 8.53 -7.66
N TYR A 131 -12.28 7.53 -8.43
CA TYR A 131 -13.58 6.85 -8.29
C TYR A 131 -13.66 6.00 -7.01
N LEU A 132 -12.57 5.29 -6.66
CA LEU A 132 -12.53 4.38 -5.52
C LEU A 132 -12.87 5.06 -4.18
N PRO A 133 -12.19 6.14 -3.75
CA PRO A 133 -12.51 6.79 -2.48
C PRO A 133 -13.88 7.48 -2.48
N GLU A 134 -14.45 7.81 -3.65
CA GLU A 134 -15.79 8.38 -3.74
C GLU A 134 -16.88 7.33 -3.48
N LYS A 135 -16.71 6.09 -3.98
CA LYS A 135 -17.73 5.05 -3.90
C LYS A 135 -17.50 4.01 -2.81
N LEU A 136 -16.28 3.87 -2.31
CA LEU A 136 -15.92 2.94 -1.26
C LEU A 136 -15.73 3.67 0.05
N SER A 137 -16.21 3.06 1.13
CA SER A 137 -15.90 3.55 2.47
C SER A 137 -14.44 3.25 2.84
N ASN A 138 -13.91 3.93 3.86
CA ASN A 138 -12.52 3.74 4.30
C ASN A 138 -12.18 2.29 4.70
N HIS A 139 -13.19 1.48 5.08
CA HIS A 139 -12.99 0.06 5.41
C HIS A 139 -13.03 -0.86 4.18
N GLU A 140 -13.60 -0.38 3.06
CA GLU A 140 -13.63 -1.08 1.79
C GLU A 140 -12.47 -0.66 0.88
N LEU A 141 -11.87 0.52 1.11
CA LEU A 141 -10.86 1.11 0.24
C LEU A 141 -9.64 0.21 0.03
N MET A 142 -9.14 -0.43 1.09
CA MET A 142 -8.02 -1.36 0.95
C MET A 142 -8.40 -2.61 0.13
N GLY A 143 -9.55 -3.24 0.42
CA GLY A 143 -9.99 -4.42 -0.32
C GLY A 143 -10.33 -4.10 -1.78
N GLY A 144 -10.90 -2.92 -2.01
CA GLY A 144 -11.13 -2.37 -3.34
C GLY A 144 -9.83 -2.21 -4.13
N ASN A 145 -8.83 -1.51 -3.56
CA ASN A 145 -7.51 -1.40 -4.18
C ASN A 145 -6.85 -2.77 -4.37
N GLY A 146 -6.95 -3.68 -3.40
CA GLY A 146 -6.43 -5.05 -3.51
C GLY A 146 -7.01 -5.81 -4.70
N LEU A 147 -8.35 -5.83 -4.85
CA LEU A 147 -9.03 -6.45 -5.99
C LEU A 147 -8.63 -5.81 -7.33
N ILE A 148 -8.56 -4.49 -7.36
CA ILE A 148 -8.17 -3.69 -8.53
C ILE A 148 -6.73 -4.01 -8.96
N GLU A 149 -5.78 -4.06 -8.04
CA GLU A 149 -4.39 -4.40 -8.32
C GLU A 149 -4.26 -5.87 -8.75
N SER A 150 -4.85 -6.82 -8.00
CA SER A 150 -4.86 -8.23 -8.40
C SER A 150 -5.41 -8.42 -9.82
N SER A 151 -6.50 -7.74 -10.15
CA SER A 151 -7.13 -7.77 -11.48
C SER A 151 -6.19 -7.25 -12.56
N THR A 152 -5.51 -6.12 -12.33
CA THR A 152 -4.56 -5.57 -13.29
C THR A 152 -3.41 -6.54 -13.60
N PHE A 153 -2.80 -7.18 -12.60
CA PHE A 153 -1.71 -8.13 -12.85
C PHE A 153 -2.18 -9.41 -13.53
N ILE A 154 -3.34 -9.94 -13.16
CA ILE A 154 -3.95 -11.09 -13.86
C ILE A 154 -4.28 -10.73 -15.31
N SER A 155 -4.83 -9.54 -15.55
CA SER A 155 -5.11 -9.02 -16.90
C SER A 155 -3.84 -8.88 -17.74
N ILE A 156 -2.76 -8.33 -17.18
CA ILE A 156 -1.46 -8.23 -17.87
C ILE A 156 -0.99 -9.61 -18.30
N LEU A 157 -1.02 -10.59 -17.39
CA LEU A 157 -0.59 -11.95 -17.67
C LEU A 157 -1.42 -12.61 -18.77
N LEU A 158 -2.74 -12.69 -18.57
CA LEU A 158 -3.63 -13.36 -19.50
C LEU A 158 -3.64 -12.66 -20.88
N GLY A 159 -3.55 -11.33 -20.88
CA GLY A 159 -3.46 -10.54 -22.11
C GLY A 159 -2.16 -10.80 -22.87
N THR A 160 -1.03 -10.85 -22.16
CA THR A 160 0.28 -11.20 -22.75
C THR A 160 0.22 -12.58 -23.39
N ILE A 161 -0.27 -13.59 -22.67
CA ILE A 161 -0.41 -14.97 -23.19
C ILE A 161 -1.31 -14.99 -24.44
N LEU A 162 -2.50 -14.40 -24.35
CA LEU A 162 -3.45 -14.41 -25.47
C LEU A 162 -2.90 -13.66 -26.68
N GLY A 163 -2.30 -12.48 -26.49
CA GLY A 163 -1.68 -11.70 -27.57
C GLY A 163 -0.59 -12.48 -28.30
N GLY A 164 0.24 -13.21 -27.55
CA GLY A 164 1.29 -14.05 -28.13
C GLY A 164 0.75 -15.26 -28.90
N ILE A 165 -0.29 -15.92 -28.39
CA ILE A 165 -0.95 -17.03 -29.09
C ILE A 165 -1.59 -16.53 -30.38
N LEU A 166 -2.33 -15.43 -30.34
CA LEU A 166 -3.12 -14.96 -31.49
C LEU A 166 -2.24 -14.41 -32.61
N ILE A 167 -1.13 -13.74 -32.31
CA ILE A 167 -0.23 -13.18 -33.33
C ILE A 167 0.65 -14.25 -34.01
N ALA A 168 0.85 -15.38 -33.34
CA ALA A 168 1.58 -16.53 -33.87
C ALA A 168 0.75 -17.35 -34.88
N LEU A 169 -0.55 -17.07 -35.01
CA LEU A 169 -1.39 -17.67 -36.04
C LEU A 169 -1.08 -17.08 -37.42
N ASP A 170 -1.33 -17.86 -38.48
CA ASP A 170 -1.14 -17.45 -39.88
C ASP A 170 -2.13 -16.36 -40.36
N SER A 171 -2.99 -15.85 -39.48
CA SER A 171 -4.00 -14.84 -39.78
C SER A 171 -4.04 -13.75 -38.72
N PHE A 172 -4.21 -12.50 -39.14
CA PHE A 172 -4.40 -11.36 -38.26
C PHE A 172 -5.87 -11.11 -37.87
N ILE A 173 -6.80 -11.88 -38.42
CA ILE A 173 -8.23 -11.77 -38.10
C ILE A 173 -8.49 -12.07 -36.60
N PRO A 174 -7.94 -13.15 -36.01
CA PRO A 174 -8.20 -13.49 -34.61
C PRO A 174 -7.74 -12.39 -33.64
N ILE A 175 -6.53 -11.83 -33.81
CA ILE A 175 -6.04 -10.73 -32.96
C ILE A 175 -6.90 -9.48 -33.14
N SER A 176 -7.28 -9.15 -34.37
CA SER A 176 -8.14 -7.99 -34.69
C SER A 176 -9.53 -8.10 -34.06
N VAL A 177 -10.15 -9.27 -34.16
CA VAL A 177 -11.46 -9.55 -33.53
C VAL A 177 -11.35 -9.49 -32.02
N ALA A 178 -10.30 -10.09 -31.44
CA ALA A 178 -10.07 -10.08 -30.00
C ALA A 178 -9.97 -8.65 -29.46
N VAL A 179 -9.11 -7.81 -30.03
CA VAL A 179 -8.84 -6.48 -29.47
C VAL A 179 -10.06 -5.55 -29.52
N VAL A 180 -10.87 -5.65 -30.57
CA VAL A 180 -12.13 -4.89 -30.69
C VAL A 180 -13.20 -5.44 -29.74
N THR A 181 -13.28 -6.77 -29.59
CA THR A 181 -14.25 -7.42 -28.71
C THR A 181 -14.02 -7.03 -27.25
N PHE A 182 -12.78 -7.10 -26.75
CA PHE A 182 -12.48 -6.77 -25.36
C PHE A 182 -12.62 -5.27 -25.06
N ALA A 183 -12.27 -4.38 -26.00
CA ALA A 183 -12.59 -2.95 -25.88
C ALA A 183 -14.11 -2.72 -25.77
N THR A 184 -14.90 -3.42 -26.58
CA THR A 184 -16.37 -3.33 -26.56
C THR A 184 -16.94 -3.85 -25.24
N LEU A 185 -16.47 -4.98 -24.73
CA LEU A 185 -16.88 -5.51 -23.41
C LEU A 185 -16.52 -4.54 -22.27
N GLY A 186 -15.35 -3.93 -22.34
CA GLY A 186 -14.93 -2.87 -21.41
C GLY A 186 -15.86 -1.66 -21.44
N TYR A 187 -16.27 -1.20 -22.62
CA TYR A 187 -17.23 -0.10 -22.78
C TYR A 187 -18.64 -0.48 -22.31
N LEU A 188 -19.13 -1.67 -22.64
CA LEU A 188 -20.44 -2.15 -22.17
C LEU A 188 -20.49 -2.24 -20.64
N SER A 189 -19.40 -2.69 -20.01
CA SER A 189 -19.25 -2.67 -18.55
C SER A 189 -19.24 -1.24 -18.01
N ALA A 190 -18.53 -0.31 -18.66
CA ALA A 190 -18.44 1.10 -18.26
C ALA A 190 -19.79 1.82 -18.24
N ARG A 191 -20.72 1.44 -19.12
CA ARG A 191 -22.08 2.01 -19.16
C ARG A 191 -22.90 1.70 -17.91
N GLN A 192 -22.57 0.62 -17.20
CA GLN A 192 -23.26 0.22 -15.97
C GLN A 192 -22.67 0.87 -14.71
N ILE A 193 -21.56 1.61 -14.83
CA ILE A 193 -20.98 2.36 -13.71
C ILE A 193 -21.96 3.46 -13.29
N PRO A 194 -22.33 3.56 -12.00
CA PRO A 194 -23.26 4.57 -11.52
C PRO A 194 -22.70 5.98 -11.66
N LEU A 195 -23.61 6.96 -11.69
CA LEU A 195 -23.24 8.38 -11.75
C LEU A 195 -22.36 8.78 -10.55
N CYS A 196 -21.37 9.60 -10.84
CA CYS A 196 -20.46 10.22 -9.88
C CYS A 196 -20.72 11.73 -9.85
N GLU A 197 -20.06 12.40 -8.92
CA GLU A 197 -20.03 13.86 -8.88
C GLU A 197 -18.67 14.35 -9.40
N ALA A 198 -18.68 15.53 -10.02
CA ALA A 198 -17.45 16.24 -10.35
C ALA A 198 -16.86 16.80 -9.05
N ALA A 199 -15.56 16.63 -8.85
CA ALA A 199 -14.90 17.03 -7.60
C ALA A 199 -14.72 18.55 -7.51
N GLU A 200 -14.44 19.20 -8.65
CA GLU A 200 -14.24 20.64 -8.75
C GLU A 200 -14.74 21.17 -10.12
N PRO A 201 -16.07 21.29 -10.32
CA PRO A 201 -16.66 21.66 -11.62
C PRO A 201 -16.17 22.99 -12.21
N GLU A 202 -15.84 23.92 -11.31
CA GLU A 202 -15.44 25.30 -11.64
C GLU A 202 -13.95 25.44 -11.97
N ILE A 203 -13.14 24.38 -11.83
CA ILE A 203 -11.71 24.45 -12.12
C ILE A 203 -11.47 24.86 -13.59
N LYS A 204 -10.56 25.81 -13.80
CA LYS A 204 -10.13 26.21 -15.14
C LYS A 204 -9.03 25.28 -15.61
N LEU A 205 -9.24 24.63 -16.76
CA LEU A 205 -8.24 23.73 -17.34
C LEU A 205 -7.03 24.53 -17.83
N ASP A 206 -5.85 24.15 -17.36
CA ASP A 206 -4.57 24.66 -17.85
C ASP A 206 -4.13 23.85 -19.07
N TRP A 207 -4.24 24.47 -20.25
CA TRP A 207 -3.85 23.90 -21.54
C TRP A 207 -2.34 23.88 -21.76
N ASN A 208 -1.56 24.62 -20.98
CA ASN A 208 -0.11 24.55 -21.04
C ASN A 208 0.36 23.31 -20.27
N LEU A 209 0.64 22.22 -20.99
CA LEU A 209 0.98 20.92 -20.41
C LEU A 209 2.18 20.97 -19.46
N PHE A 210 3.21 21.76 -19.78
CA PHE A 210 4.40 21.89 -18.93
C PHE A 210 4.10 22.64 -17.64
N ARG A 211 3.33 23.75 -17.72
CA ARG A 211 2.89 24.49 -16.54
C ARG A 211 1.93 23.67 -15.69
N ALA A 212 1.00 22.94 -16.32
CA ALA A 212 0.10 22.01 -15.67
C ALA A 212 0.88 20.94 -14.89
N THR A 213 1.88 20.31 -15.51
CA THR A 213 2.76 19.35 -14.85
C THR A 213 3.53 19.97 -13.69
N ALA A 214 4.15 21.14 -13.89
CA ALA A 214 4.90 21.82 -12.82
C ALA A 214 4.01 22.18 -11.63
N ASN A 215 2.81 22.70 -11.88
CA ASN A 215 1.84 23.02 -10.83
C ASN A 215 1.37 21.76 -10.10
N ASN A 216 1.07 20.69 -10.84
CA ASN A 216 0.60 19.44 -10.24
C ASN A 216 1.66 18.79 -9.34
N LEU A 217 2.93 18.79 -9.75
CA LEU A 217 4.05 18.26 -8.95
C LEU A 217 4.32 19.10 -7.69
N ARG A 218 3.92 20.36 -7.64
CA ARG A 218 4.04 21.21 -6.44
C ARG A 218 3.01 20.89 -5.35
N ILE A 219 1.88 20.28 -5.70
CA ILE A 219 0.80 19.94 -4.75
C ILE A 219 1.19 18.70 -3.92
N ILE A 220 1.85 17.72 -4.53
CA ILE A 220 2.21 16.45 -3.87
C ILE A 220 2.99 16.65 -2.55
N PRO A 221 4.04 17.49 -2.48
CA PRO A 221 4.81 17.69 -1.25
C PRO A 221 4.09 18.46 -0.13
N GLU A 222 2.90 19.02 -0.36
CA GLU A 222 2.14 19.75 0.68
C GLU A 222 1.85 18.85 1.89
N LYS A 223 1.46 17.59 1.63
CA LYS A 223 1.33 16.56 2.66
C LYS A 223 2.52 15.60 2.57
N ARG A 224 3.49 15.78 3.48
CA ARG A 224 4.74 14.97 3.53
C ARG A 224 4.50 13.45 3.45
N VAL A 225 3.46 12.95 4.12
CA VAL A 225 3.09 11.52 4.10
C VAL A 225 2.64 11.06 2.71
N VAL A 226 1.87 11.89 1.99
CA VAL A 226 1.42 11.59 0.62
C VAL A 226 2.61 11.57 -0.33
N PHE A 227 3.49 12.57 -0.25
CA PHE A 227 4.71 12.61 -1.07
C PHE A 227 5.60 11.39 -0.91
N LEU A 228 5.81 10.95 0.33
CA LEU A 228 6.65 9.78 0.61
C LEU A 228 5.97 8.48 0.19
N ALA A 229 4.63 8.42 0.23
CA ALA A 229 3.88 7.32 -0.35
C ALA A 229 4.00 7.27 -1.88
N VAL A 230 3.91 8.41 -2.55
CA VAL A 230 4.15 8.55 -4.00
C VAL A 230 5.56 8.10 -4.36
N LEU A 231 6.59 8.55 -3.66
CA LEU A 231 7.96 8.06 -3.87
C LEU A 231 8.08 6.55 -3.64
N GLY A 232 7.41 6.01 -2.61
CA GLY A 232 7.34 4.58 -2.35
C GLY A 232 6.75 3.82 -3.53
N ILE A 233 5.62 4.28 -4.07
CA ILE A 233 4.96 3.72 -5.26
C ILE A 233 5.89 3.78 -6.48
N SER A 234 6.50 4.94 -6.74
CA SER A 234 7.42 5.11 -7.88
C SER A 234 8.65 4.21 -7.77
N TRP A 235 9.16 4.01 -6.55
CA TRP A 235 10.25 3.06 -6.30
C TRP A 235 9.86 1.61 -6.60
N PHE A 236 8.62 1.21 -6.27
CA PHE A 236 8.12 -0.11 -6.66
C PHE A 236 8.06 -0.29 -8.18
N TRP A 237 7.60 0.75 -8.91
CA TRP A 237 7.60 0.73 -10.37
C TRP A 237 9.01 0.69 -10.96
N PHE A 238 9.98 1.37 -10.36
CA PHE A 238 11.40 1.24 -10.72
C PHE A 238 11.87 -0.21 -10.56
N PHE A 239 11.69 -0.79 -9.37
CA PHE A 239 12.11 -2.15 -9.05
C PHE A 239 11.45 -3.17 -10.00
N GLY A 240 10.13 -3.09 -10.16
CA GLY A 240 9.37 -3.95 -11.06
C GLY A 240 9.80 -3.79 -12.52
N SER A 241 10.09 -2.57 -12.98
CA SER A 241 10.55 -2.33 -14.35
C SER A 241 11.90 -2.95 -14.65
N VAL A 242 12.86 -2.86 -13.72
CA VAL A 242 14.16 -3.54 -13.89
C VAL A 242 13.95 -5.06 -14.03
N PHE A 243 13.17 -5.67 -13.14
CA PHE A 243 12.97 -7.12 -13.16
C PHE A 243 12.20 -7.56 -14.41
N LEU A 244 11.04 -6.97 -14.67
CA LEU A 244 10.16 -7.37 -15.78
C LEU A 244 10.80 -7.15 -17.15
N ALA A 245 11.49 -6.02 -17.36
CA ALA A 245 12.14 -5.74 -18.64
C ALA A 245 13.25 -6.75 -18.97
N GLN A 246 13.86 -7.35 -17.95
CA GLN A 246 14.94 -8.32 -18.13
C GLN A 246 14.46 -9.77 -18.18
N MET A 247 13.19 -10.09 -17.89
CA MET A 247 12.70 -11.48 -17.88
C MET A 247 12.97 -12.25 -19.17
N PRO A 248 12.79 -11.68 -20.39
CA PRO A 248 13.12 -12.39 -21.63
C PRO A 248 14.61 -12.76 -21.72
N ASN A 249 15.49 -11.80 -21.48
CA ASN A 249 16.93 -12.02 -21.54
C ASN A 249 17.42 -12.89 -20.38
N PHE A 250 16.83 -12.77 -19.20
CA PHE A 250 17.12 -13.60 -18.04
C PHE A 250 16.80 -15.07 -18.33
N SER A 251 15.64 -15.35 -18.92
CA SER A 251 15.31 -16.70 -19.38
C SER A 251 16.32 -17.24 -20.38
N ARG A 252 16.60 -16.48 -21.45
CA ARG A 252 17.45 -16.94 -22.56
C ARG A 252 18.92 -17.08 -22.18
N THR A 253 19.48 -16.07 -21.52
CA THR A 253 20.94 -15.94 -21.31
C THR A 253 21.42 -16.48 -19.96
N VAL A 254 20.54 -16.57 -18.96
CA VAL A 254 20.90 -17.06 -17.62
C VAL A 254 20.33 -18.46 -17.40
N LEU A 255 19.03 -18.65 -17.67
CA LEU A 255 18.34 -19.91 -17.35
C LEU A 255 18.35 -20.96 -18.46
N ASN A 256 18.90 -20.62 -19.64
CA ASN A 256 18.83 -21.41 -20.87
C ASN A 256 17.40 -21.79 -21.30
N GLY A 257 16.41 -20.95 -20.99
CA GLY A 257 14.99 -21.17 -21.22
C GLY A 257 14.43 -20.43 -22.44
N ASN A 258 13.44 -21.02 -23.10
CA ASN A 258 12.72 -20.42 -24.23
C ASN A 258 11.55 -19.50 -23.80
N GLU A 259 10.73 -19.04 -24.74
CA GLU A 259 9.59 -18.13 -24.52
C GLU A 259 8.57 -18.67 -23.52
N SER A 260 8.44 -19.99 -23.42
CA SER A 260 7.53 -20.62 -22.44
C SER A 260 8.04 -20.46 -21.01
N VAL A 261 9.37 -20.42 -20.80
CA VAL A 261 9.98 -20.11 -19.50
C VAL A 261 9.73 -18.65 -19.14
N VAL A 262 9.89 -17.71 -20.08
CA VAL A 262 9.54 -16.30 -19.86
C VAL A 262 8.08 -16.16 -19.38
N THR A 263 7.17 -16.85 -20.06
CA THR A 263 5.74 -16.87 -19.68
C THR A 263 5.53 -17.45 -18.29
N TRP A 264 6.24 -18.51 -17.92
CA TRP A 264 6.20 -19.10 -16.58
C TRP A 264 6.68 -18.11 -15.50
N LEU A 265 7.81 -17.46 -15.70
CA LEU A 265 8.37 -16.47 -14.76
C LEU A 265 7.40 -15.30 -14.53
N LEU A 266 6.84 -14.75 -15.62
CA LEU A 266 5.82 -13.70 -15.56
C LEU A 266 4.53 -14.17 -14.89
N THR A 267 4.15 -15.43 -15.07
CA THR A 267 3.01 -16.05 -14.40
C THR A 267 3.22 -16.09 -12.90
N MET A 268 4.35 -16.62 -12.43
CA MET A 268 4.70 -16.71 -11.01
C MET A 268 4.68 -15.33 -10.35
N PHE A 269 5.30 -14.33 -10.98
CA PHE A 269 5.30 -12.95 -10.50
C PHE A 269 3.88 -12.35 -10.42
N SER A 270 3.07 -12.51 -11.47
CA SER A 270 1.71 -11.92 -11.54
C SER A 270 0.75 -12.59 -10.56
N VAL A 271 0.80 -13.91 -10.42
CA VAL A 271 0.06 -14.67 -9.40
C VAL A 271 0.49 -14.23 -8.01
N GLY A 272 1.80 -14.05 -7.79
CA GLY A 272 2.36 -13.52 -6.55
C GLY A 272 1.74 -12.18 -6.17
N ILE A 273 1.73 -11.19 -7.06
CA ILE A 273 1.12 -9.87 -6.78
C ILE A 273 -0.38 -9.99 -6.53
N GLY A 274 -1.08 -10.84 -7.28
CA GLY A 274 -2.48 -11.15 -7.05
C GLY A 274 -2.73 -11.65 -5.63
N MET A 275 -1.94 -12.64 -5.17
CA MET A 275 -2.00 -13.20 -3.84
C MET A 275 -1.66 -12.18 -2.75
N GLY A 276 -0.58 -11.41 -2.94
CA GLY A 276 -0.14 -10.37 -2.01
C GLY A 276 -1.17 -9.27 -1.81
N SER A 277 -1.77 -8.81 -2.91
CA SER A 277 -2.81 -7.77 -2.90
C SER A 277 -4.08 -8.24 -2.18
N LEU A 278 -4.49 -9.50 -2.36
CA LEU A 278 -5.62 -10.07 -1.62
C LEU A 278 -5.28 -10.32 -0.14
N LEU A 279 -4.06 -10.74 0.15
CA LEU A 279 -3.56 -10.96 1.50
C LEU A 279 -3.49 -9.65 2.30
N CYS A 280 -3.20 -8.54 1.63
CA CYS A 280 -3.14 -7.21 2.23
C CYS A 280 -4.43 -6.85 2.99
N GLU A 281 -5.61 -7.09 2.40
CA GLU A 281 -6.90 -6.81 3.07
C GLU A 281 -7.10 -7.67 4.33
N LYS A 282 -6.71 -8.95 4.25
CA LYS A 282 -6.82 -9.87 5.38
C LYS A 282 -5.89 -9.47 6.52
N LEU A 283 -4.63 -9.14 6.21
CA LEU A 283 -3.63 -8.77 7.20
C LEU A 283 -3.90 -7.41 7.83
N SER A 284 -4.45 -6.45 7.08
CA SER A 284 -4.75 -5.12 7.61
C SER A 284 -5.99 -5.05 8.53
N GLY A 285 -6.79 -6.12 8.56
CA GLY A 285 -8.08 -6.08 9.23
C GLY A 285 -9.06 -5.08 8.62
N ARG A 286 -9.00 -4.89 7.29
CA ARG A 286 -9.87 -3.99 6.50
C ARG A 286 -9.74 -2.52 6.88
N ARG A 287 -8.51 -2.08 7.15
CA ARG A 287 -8.15 -0.69 7.42
C ARG A 287 -6.92 -0.34 6.61
N VAL A 288 -6.64 0.94 6.39
CA VAL A 288 -5.38 1.37 5.80
C VAL A 288 -4.25 1.19 6.82
N GLU A 289 -3.63 0.01 6.79
CA GLU A 289 -2.54 -0.38 7.68
C GLU A 289 -1.20 -0.28 6.97
N ILE A 290 -0.53 0.85 7.17
CA ILE A 290 0.77 1.15 6.54
C ILE A 290 1.91 0.30 7.11
N GLY A 291 1.71 -0.36 8.26
CA GLY A 291 2.68 -1.31 8.81
C GLY A 291 2.99 -2.50 7.91
N LEU A 292 2.16 -2.78 6.90
CA LEU A 292 2.43 -3.83 5.90
C LEU A 292 3.51 -3.41 4.87
N VAL A 293 3.76 -2.11 4.68
CA VAL A 293 4.71 -1.62 3.67
C VAL A 293 6.15 -2.05 3.98
N PRO A 294 6.68 -1.89 5.22
CA PRO A 294 8.02 -2.40 5.54
C PRO A 294 8.13 -3.91 5.45
N LEU A 295 7.05 -4.66 5.75
CA LEU A 295 7.03 -6.10 5.55
C LEU A 295 7.18 -6.45 4.06
N GLY A 296 6.45 -5.74 3.18
CA GLY A 296 6.62 -5.79 1.73
C GLY A 296 8.06 -5.50 1.30
N ALA A 297 8.64 -4.41 1.79
CA ALA A 297 10.02 -4.01 1.45
C ALA A 297 11.05 -5.07 1.85
N LEU A 298 10.96 -5.61 3.07
CA LEU A 298 11.87 -6.65 3.54
C LEU A 298 11.79 -7.92 2.68
N GLY A 299 10.58 -8.31 2.26
CA GLY A 299 10.40 -9.44 1.36
C GLY A 299 10.96 -9.18 -0.04
N LEU A 300 10.72 -8.00 -0.61
CA LEU A 300 11.31 -7.61 -1.90
C LEU A 300 12.84 -7.65 -1.85
N ALA A 301 13.45 -7.16 -0.77
CA ALA A 301 14.90 -7.22 -0.58
C ALA A 301 15.41 -8.67 -0.45
N TRP A 302 14.77 -9.48 0.39
CA TRP A 302 15.20 -10.85 0.64
C TRP A 302 15.10 -11.74 -0.59
N PHE A 303 13.92 -11.81 -1.21
CA PHE A 303 13.70 -12.67 -2.37
C PHE A 303 14.36 -12.11 -3.64
N GLY A 304 14.55 -10.80 -3.75
CA GLY A 304 15.38 -10.21 -4.81
C GLY A 304 16.85 -10.60 -4.66
N PHE A 305 17.39 -10.58 -3.43
CA PHE A 305 18.75 -11.05 -3.16
C PHE A 305 18.89 -12.55 -3.41
N ASP A 306 17.91 -13.35 -2.99
CA ASP A 306 17.92 -14.80 -3.18
C ASP A 306 17.87 -15.16 -4.67
N LEU A 307 17.05 -14.44 -5.45
CA LEU A 307 16.99 -14.58 -6.90
C LEU A 307 18.36 -14.28 -7.53
N TYR A 308 19.03 -13.20 -7.12
CA TYR A 308 20.40 -12.93 -7.54
C TYR A 308 21.33 -14.11 -7.19
N TRP A 309 21.28 -14.57 -5.94
CA TRP A 309 22.17 -15.60 -5.44
C TRP A 309 22.02 -16.92 -6.22
N VAL A 310 20.80 -17.44 -6.35
CA VAL A 310 20.54 -18.68 -7.09
C VAL A 310 20.90 -18.55 -8.57
N SER A 311 20.67 -17.37 -9.16
CA SER A 311 20.94 -17.13 -10.58
C SER A 311 22.42 -16.95 -10.87
N SER A 312 23.20 -16.42 -9.92
CA SER A 312 24.65 -16.28 -10.05
C SER A 312 25.39 -17.62 -10.05
N GLN A 313 24.75 -18.66 -9.52
CA GLN A 313 25.26 -20.03 -9.45
C GLN A 313 24.69 -20.92 -10.55
N TRP A 314 23.91 -20.34 -11.48
CA TRP A 314 23.25 -21.11 -12.52
C TRP A 314 24.27 -21.64 -13.53
N VAL A 315 24.33 -22.96 -13.67
CA VAL A 315 25.23 -23.61 -14.63
C VAL A 315 24.47 -23.83 -15.92
N VAL A 316 24.91 -23.13 -16.98
CA VAL A 316 24.39 -23.37 -18.32
C VAL A 316 25.05 -24.64 -18.87
N LEU A 317 24.27 -25.71 -18.99
CA LEU A 317 24.68 -26.91 -19.73
C LEU A 317 24.46 -26.64 -21.22
N ASP A 318 25.41 -27.06 -22.05
CA ASP A 318 25.52 -26.79 -23.50
C ASP A 318 24.42 -27.52 -24.32
N GLN A 319 23.16 -27.17 -24.04
CA GLN A 319 21.95 -27.78 -24.61
C GLN A 319 21.06 -26.74 -25.27
N LEU A 320 20.25 -27.19 -26.23
CA LEU A 320 19.12 -26.46 -26.79
C LEU A 320 18.25 -25.83 -25.70
N ALA A 321 17.70 -24.64 -26.00
CA ALA A 321 16.84 -23.91 -25.08
C ALA A 321 15.69 -24.79 -24.57
N ILE A 322 15.52 -24.85 -23.25
CA ILE A 322 14.54 -25.72 -22.61
C ILE A 322 13.18 -25.02 -22.46
N GLY A 323 12.11 -25.79 -22.64
CA GLY A 323 10.76 -25.34 -22.30
C GLY A 323 10.52 -25.30 -20.79
N TRP A 324 9.42 -24.69 -20.34
CA TRP A 324 9.08 -24.54 -18.92
C TRP A 324 9.06 -25.85 -18.12
N LEU A 325 8.62 -26.96 -18.73
CA LEU A 325 8.68 -28.29 -18.09
C LEU A 325 10.11 -28.78 -17.86
N GLY A 326 10.99 -28.58 -18.85
CA GLY A 326 12.42 -28.91 -18.73
C GLY A 326 13.16 -27.93 -17.81
N PHE A 327 12.72 -26.68 -17.75
CA PHE A 327 13.22 -25.71 -16.77
C PHE A 327 12.92 -26.19 -15.34
N LEU A 328 11.70 -26.65 -15.05
CA LEU A 328 11.34 -27.10 -13.70
C LEU A 328 12.13 -28.33 -13.22
N SER A 329 12.75 -29.09 -14.12
CA SER A 329 13.66 -30.18 -13.74
C SER A 329 15.11 -29.73 -13.49
N GLN A 330 15.46 -28.48 -13.79
CA GLN A 330 16.78 -27.92 -13.50
C GLN A 330 16.97 -27.63 -12.01
N THR A 331 18.20 -27.81 -11.54
CA THR A 331 18.56 -27.47 -10.15
C THR A 331 18.41 -25.97 -9.94
N GLY A 332 17.61 -25.58 -8.95
CA GLY A 332 17.35 -24.17 -8.63
C GLY A 332 16.08 -23.57 -9.27
N ALA A 333 15.45 -24.24 -10.24
CA ALA A 333 14.29 -23.70 -10.97
C ALA A 333 13.06 -23.45 -10.08
N ILE A 334 12.82 -24.37 -9.13
CA ILE A 334 11.76 -24.22 -8.14
C ILE A 334 12.04 -23.01 -7.23
N ARG A 335 13.31 -22.80 -6.84
CA ARG A 335 13.72 -21.66 -6.01
C ARG A 335 13.51 -20.34 -6.75
N VAL A 336 13.95 -20.23 -8.00
CA VAL A 336 13.67 -19.07 -8.88
C VAL A 336 12.17 -18.79 -8.99
N SER A 337 11.36 -19.84 -9.16
CA SER A 337 9.90 -19.72 -9.26
C SER A 337 9.27 -19.22 -7.95
N ILE A 338 9.76 -19.71 -6.81
CA ILE A 338 9.35 -19.25 -5.48
C ILE A 338 9.78 -17.80 -5.28
N ASP A 339 11.03 -17.44 -5.59
CA ASP A 339 11.54 -16.08 -5.42
C ASP A 339 10.70 -15.07 -6.20
N LEU A 340 10.41 -15.34 -7.47
CA LEU A 340 9.54 -14.46 -8.27
C LEU A 340 8.11 -14.39 -7.73
N THR A 341 7.55 -15.51 -7.28
CA THR A 341 6.23 -15.53 -6.64
C THR A 341 6.23 -14.67 -5.38
N MET A 342 7.25 -14.81 -4.53
CA MET A 342 7.36 -14.11 -3.27
C MET A 342 7.70 -12.62 -3.44
N ILE A 343 8.55 -12.27 -4.42
CA ILE A 343 8.72 -10.88 -4.87
C ILE A 343 7.36 -10.29 -5.24
N GLY A 344 6.53 -11.03 -5.98
CA GLY A 344 5.17 -10.63 -6.29
C GLY A 344 4.30 -10.45 -5.04
N VAL A 345 4.24 -11.44 -4.14
CA VAL A 345 3.45 -11.39 -2.90
C VAL A 345 3.81 -10.18 -2.05
N PHE A 346 5.10 -9.97 -1.80
CA PHE A 346 5.57 -8.84 -1.03
C PHE A 346 5.44 -7.51 -1.78
N GLY A 347 5.49 -7.53 -3.10
CA GLY A 347 5.11 -6.40 -3.95
C GLY A 347 3.66 -5.97 -3.75
N GLY A 348 2.72 -6.91 -3.71
CA GLY A 348 1.31 -6.65 -3.38
C GLY A 348 1.12 -6.04 -1.99
N LEU A 349 1.82 -6.59 -0.98
CA LEU A 349 1.81 -6.06 0.40
C LEU A 349 2.47 -4.67 0.51
N TYR A 350 3.36 -4.33 -0.41
CA TYR A 350 4.02 -3.03 -0.47
C TYR A 350 3.13 -1.99 -1.16
N ILE A 351 2.57 -2.30 -2.33
CA ILE A 351 1.95 -1.32 -3.23
C ILE A 351 0.52 -0.95 -2.83
N VAL A 352 -0.29 -1.92 -2.37
CA VAL A 352 -1.72 -1.71 -2.07
C VAL A 352 -1.94 -0.74 -0.90
N PRO A 353 -1.21 -0.83 0.23
CA PRO A 353 -1.35 0.13 1.32
C PRO A 353 -0.93 1.54 0.91
N LEU A 354 0.08 1.69 0.04
CA LEU A 354 0.56 3.00 -0.40
C LEU A 354 -0.47 3.72 -1.27
N TYR A 355 -1.10 3.03 -2.22
CA TYR A 355 -2.21 3.63 -3.00
C TYR A 355 -3.40 3.98 -2.11
N SER A 356 -3.74 3.11 -1.16
CA SER A 356 -4.82 3.37 -0.20
C SER A 356 -4.50 4.59 0.68
N LEU A 357 -3.24 4.74 1.10
CA LEU A 357 -2.76 5.87 1.90
C LEU A 357 -2.83 7.18 1.10
N VAL A 358 -2.39 7.17 -0.16
CA VAL A 358 -2.48 8.35 -1.04
C VAL A 358 -3.94 8.76 -1.20
N GLN A 359 -4.85 7.81 -1.44
CA GLN A 359 -6.28 8.08 -1.60
C GLN A 359 -6.94 8.61 -0.31
N GLU A 360 -6.64 8.01 0.85
CA GLU A 360 -7.26 8.39 2.13
C GLU A 360 -6.72 9.73 2.67
N ARG A 361 -5.44 10.04 2.45
CA ARG A 361 -4.80 11.23 3.03
C ARG A 361 -4.83 12.47 2.12
N SER A 362 -5.16 12.28 0.85
CA SER A 362 -5.34 13.39 -0.09
C SER A 362 -6.69 14.06 0.12
N ASP A 363 -6.75 15.37 -0.15
CA ASP A 363 -8.03 16.08 -0.11
C ASP A 363 -8.94 15.60 -1.23
N ALA A 364 -10.24 15.48 -0.93
CA ALA A 364 -11.22 14.86 -1.84
C ALA A 364 -11.31 15.57 -3.21
N ASN A 365 -11.01 16.87 -3.26
CA ASN A 365 -10.97 17.71 -4.46
C ASN A 365 -9.64 17.67 -5.23
N GLN A 366 -8.63 16.97 -4.71
CA GLN A 366 -7.28 16.93 -5.28
C GLN A 366 -6.76 15.50 -5.51
N VAL A 367 -7.47 14.47 -5.05
CA VAL A 367 -7.08 13.06 -5.23
C VAL A 367 -6.69 12.74 -6.68
N SER A 368 -7.50 13.14 -7.68
CA SER A 368 -7.22 12.79 -9.08
C SER A 368 -5.95 13.47 -9.59
N ARG A 369 -5.73 14.73 -9.22
CA ARG A 369 -4.50 15.49 -9.50
C ARG A 369 -3.26 14.88 -8.83
N ILE A 370 -3.36 14.48 -7.57
CA ILE A 370 -2.26 13.80 -6.86
C ILE A 370 -1.92 12.47 -7.53
N ILE A 371 -2.92 11.69 -7.95
CA ILE A 371 -2.70 10.45 -8.71
C ILE A 371 -2.07 10.72 -10.08
N ALA A 372 -2.51 11.76 -10.78
CA ALA A 372 -1.88 12.19 -12.02
C ALA A 372 -0.39 12.54 -11.81
N GLY A 373 -0.07 13.23 -10.72
CA GLY A 373 1.30 13.56 -10.34
C GLY A 373 2.12 12.30 -10.02
N ASN A 374 1.53 11.36 -9.27
CA ASN A 374 2.11 10.05 -9.01
C ASN A 374 2.43 9.29 -10.31
N ASN A 375 1.54 9.31 -11.30
CA ASN A 375 1.79 8.65 -12.59
C ASN A 375 2.99 9.24 -13.34
N ILE A 376 3.19 10.56 -13.27
CA ILE A 376 4.35 11.24 -13.88
C ILE A 376 5.65 10.78 -13.20
N ILE A 377 5.67 10.73 -11.87
CA ILE A 377 6.85 10.30 -11.11
C ILE A 377 7.12 8.81 -11.34
N ASN A 378 6.07 7.98 -11.41
CA ASN A 378 6.20 6.56 -11.77
C ASN A 378 6.84 6.41 -13.15
N ALA A 379 6.34 7.13 -14.16
CA ALA A 379 6.89 7.12 -15.51
C ALA A 379 8.37 7.52 -15.53
N LEU A 380 8.76 8.55 -14.77
CA LEU A 380 10.16 8.94 -14.59
C LEU A 380 10.99 7.79 -14.03
N PHE A 381 10.52 7.12 -12.98
CA PHE A 381 11.23 6.02 -12.34
C PHE A 381 11.37 4.80 -13.28
N MET A 382 10.37 4.50 -14.11
CA MET A 382 10.47 3.45 -15.12
C MET A 382 11.53 3.77 -16.19
N VAL A 383 11.63 5.04 -16.62
CA VAL A 383 12.69 5.49 -17.55
C VAL A 383 14.06 5.38 -16.89
N VAL A 384 14.20 5.80 -15.63
CA VAL A 384 15.47 5.67 -14.88
C VAL A 384 15.87 4.21 -14.72
N ALA A 385 14.92 3.29 -14.51
CA ALA A 385 15.16 1.85 -14.48
C ALA A 385 15.70 1.32 -15.81
N ALA A 386 15.12 1.75 -16.94
CA ALA A 386 15.61 1.38 -18.27
C ALA A 386 17.04 1.90 -18.51
N VAL A 387 17.32 3.15 -18.13
CA VAL A 387 18.66 3.74 -18.20
C VAL A 387 19.66 2.97 -17.34
N LEU A 388 19.29 2.60 -16.11
CA LEU A 388 20.14 1.77 -15.25
C LEU A 388 20.47 0.43 -15.94
N GLY A 389 19.47 -0.24 -16.53
CA GLY A 389 19.67 -1.48 -17.27
C GLY A 389 20.65 -1.30 -18.45
N MET A 390 20.48 -0.25 -19.26
CA MET A 390 21.39 0.05 -20.38
C MET A 390 22.82 0.31 -19.92
N VAL A 391 23.01 1.08 -18.84
CA VAL A 391 24.35 1.39 -18.31
C VAL A 391 25.00 0.13 -17.72
N VAL A 392 24.28 -0.61 -16.87
CA VAL A 392 24.85 -1.77 -16.18
C VAL A 392 25.16 -2.91 -17.15
N LEU A 393 24.25 -3.24 -18.06
CA LEU A 393 24.42 -4.37 -18.98
C LEU A 393 25.25 -4.00 -20.21
N GLY A 394 25.03 -2.80 -20.78
CA GLY A 394 25.67 -2.38 -22.02
C GLY A 394 27.03 -1.71 -21.82
N VAL A 395 27.13 -0.77 -20.87
CA VAL A 395 28.35 0.03 -20.68
C VAL A 395 29.32 -0.64 -19.70
N LEU A 396 28.82 -1.14 -18.57
CA LEU A 396 29.66 -1.80 -17.55
C LEU A 396 29.92 -3.28 -17.88
N GLY A 397 29.13 -3.89 -18.78
CA GLY A 397 29.25 -5.30 -19.14
C GLY A 397 28.90 -6.25 -17.99
N TRP A 398 28.11 -5.81 -17.02
CA TRP A 398 27.68 -6.64 -15.89
C TRP A 398 26.57 -7.60 -16.32
N THR A 399 26.41 -8.69 -15.57
CA THR A 399 25.41 -9.72 -15.84
C THR A 399 24.02 -9.31 -15.32
N ILE A 400 22.96 -9.96 -15.81
CA ILE A 400 21.59 -9.73 -15.32
C ILE A 400 21.46 -10.01 -13.82
N PRO A 401 22.03 -11.09 -13.25
CA PRO A 401 22.04 -11.27 -11.79
C PRO A 401 22.70 -10.10 -11.05
N GLN A 402 23.79 -9.53 -11.56
CA GLN A 402 24.43 -8.35 -10.96
C GLN A 402 23.54 -7.10 -11.04
N LEU A 403 22.76 -6.94 -12.11
CA LEU A 403 21.72 -5.90 -12.20
C LEU A 403 20.62 -6.10 -11.14
N PHE A 404 20.18 -7.34 -10.88
CA PHE A 404 19.25 -7.61 -9.79
C PHE A 404 19.86 -7.30 -8.42
N MET A 405 21.13 -7.67 -8.20
CA MET A 405 21.85 -7.36 -6.96
C MET A 405 21.92 -5.85 -6.69
N ILE A 406 22.37 -5.04 -7.66
CA ILE A 406 22.47 -3.59 -7.45
C ILE A 406 21.08 -2.97 -7.23
N THR A 407 20.04 -3.48 -7.90
CA THR A 407 18.66 -3.03 -7.71
C THR A 407 18.18 -3.31 -6.28
N VAL A 408 18.52 -4.47 -5.72
CA VAL A 408 18.22 -4.83 -4.32
C VAL A 408 19.01 -3.95 -3.33
N VAL A 409 20.28 -3.67 -3.60
CA VAL A 409 21.08 -2.76 -2.77
C VAL A 409 20.47 -1.36 -2.75
N LEU A 410 20.12 -0.83 -3.92
CA LEU A 410 19.41 0.45 -4.02
C LEU A 410 18.06 0.40 -3.30
N HIS A 411 17.35 -0.74 -3.35
CA HIS A 411 16.08 -0.91 -2.66
C HIS A 411 16.24 -0.80 -1.15
N ILE A 412 17.26 -1.46 -0.59
CA ILE A 412 17.57 -1.35 0.83
C ILE A 412 17.89 0.12 1.20
N VAL A 413 18.71 0.81 0.41
CA VAL A 413 19.06 2.23 0.65
C VAL A 413 17.82 3.12 0.64
N VAL A 414 16.95 2.99 -0.36
CA VAL A 414 15.72 3.78 -0.47
C VAL A 414 14.76 3.48 0.67
N CYS A 415 14.59 2.21 1.05
CA CYS A 415 13.75 1.82 2.17
C CYS A 415 14.29 2.36 3.50
N LEU A 416 15.60 2.29 3.74
CA LEU A 416 16.22 2.88 4.93
C LEU A 416 15.97 4.39 4.98
N TYR A 417 16.10 5.08 3.84
CA TYR A 417 15.77 6.51 3.76
C TYR A 417 14.29 6.77 4.09
N ILE A 418 13.34 6.15 3.37
CA ILE A 418 11.91 6.36 3.56
C ILE A 418 11.49 6.08 5.01
N PHE A 419 11.95 4.97 5.60
CA PHE A 419 11.58 4.57 6.96
C PHE A 419 12.28 5.41 8.04
N SER A 420 13.45 5.99 7.76
CA SER A 420 14.07 6.96 8.65
C SER A 420 13.34 8.30 8.65
N VAL A 421 12.76 8.69 7.51
CA VAL A 421 12.03 9.95 7.34
C VAL A 421 10.58 9.84 7.83
N VAL A 422 9.94 8.69 7.65
CA VAL A 422 8.59 8.38 8.17
C VAL A 422 8.66 7.15 9.08
N PRO A 423 9.07 7.33 10.34
CA PRO A 423 9.12 6.23 11.29
C PRO A 423 7.77 5.57 11.57
N GLU A 424 6.65 6.23 11.23
CA GLU A 424 5.29 5.69 11.39
C GLU A 424 5.15 4.31 10.74
N PHE A 425 5.79 4.07 9.58
CA PHE A 425 5.77 2.75 8.92
C PHE A 425 6.32 1.64 9.82
N ILE A 426 7.47 1.88 10.46
CA ILE A 426 8.13 0.90 11.36
C ILE A 426 7.36 0.75 12.65
N LEU A 427 6.88 1.86 13.23
CA LEU A 427 6.06 1.86 14.44
C LEU A 427 4.78 1.04 14.25
N ARG A 428 4.10 1.26 13.12
CA ARG A 428 2.91 0.53 12.72
C ARG A 428 3.21 -0.94 12.47
N LEU A 429 4.32 -1.28 11.81
CA LEU A 429 4.74 -2.68 11.63
C LEU A 429 4.94 -3.37 12.99
N ILE A 430 5.67 -2.75 13.92
CA ILE A 430 5.93 -3.31 15.25
C ILE A 430 4.62 -3.49 16.02
N ALA A 431 3.77 -2.46 16.03
CA ALA A 431 2.46 -2.52 16.67
C ALA A 431 1.59 -3.62 16.06
N TRP A 432 1.57 -3.71 14.72
CA TRP A 432 0.82 -4.72 13.98
C TRP A 432 1.34 -6.14 14.26
N LEU A 433 2.66 -6.36 14.27
CA LEU A 433 3.26 -7.65 14.60
C LEU A 433 2.93 -8.07 16.03
N LEU A 434 3.04 -7.16 17.00
CA LEU A 434 2.67 -7.44 18.39
C LEU A 434 1.17 -7.78 18.49
N VAL A 435 0.30 -6.99 17.87
CA VAL A 435 -1.15 -7.17 17.92
C VAL A 435 -1.62 -8.40 17.12
N SER A 436 -0.88 -8.87 16.12
CA SER A 436 -1.30 -9.96 15.23
C SER A 436 -0.65 -11.31 15.57
N LEU A 437 0.59 -11.31 16.06
CA LEU A 437 1.33 -12.54 16.40
C LEU A 437 1.23 -12.89 17.89
N VAL A 438 1.20 -11.89 18.77
CA VAL A 438 1.27 -12.11 20.23
C VAL A 438 -0.11 -12.05 20.88
N TYR A 439 -0.96 -11.14 20.43
CA TYR A 439 -2.27 -10.86 21.03
C TYR A 439 -3.42 -11.13 20.07
N ARG A 440 -4.63 -11.38 20.58
CA ARG A 440 -5.87 -11.32 19.81
C ARG A 440 -6.76 -10.25 20.41
N VAL A 441 -6.62 -9.03 19.90
CA VAL A 441 -7.32 -7.86 20.44
C VAL A 441 -8.74 -7.77 19.89
N LYS A 442 -9.74 -8.00 20.75
CA LYS A 442 -11.13 -7.57 20.52
C LYS A 442 -11.26 -6.08 20.87
N TYR A 443 -12.15 -5.37 20.19
CA TYR A 443 -12.40 -3.97 20.49
C TYR A 443 -13.89 -3.61 20.31
N LYS A 444 -14.34 -2.56 21.00
CA LYS A 444 -15.69 -2.00 20.90
C LYS A 444 -15.64 -0.48 21.12
N GLY A 445 -16.48 0.27 20.40
CA GLY A 445 -16.64 1.72 20.61
C GLY A 445 -15.57 2.60 19.93
N LEU A 446 -14.75 2.08 19.02
CA LEU A 446 -13.71 2.90 18.35
C LEU A 446 -14.30 4.06 17.53
N GLU A 447 -15.55 3.90 17.09
CA GLU A 447 -16.37 4.93 16.45
C GLU A 447 -16.61 6.17 17.31
N ASN A 448 -16.45 6.07 18.63
CA ASN A 448 -16.59 7.20 19.54
C ASN A 448 -15.40 8.16 19.47
N ILE A 449 -14.28 7.76 18.84
CA ILE A 449 -13.11 8.62 18.63
C ILE A 449 -13.37 9.52 17.41
N PRO A 450 -13.43 10.85 17.57
CA PRO A 450 -13.61 11.79 16.46
C PRO A 450 -12.59 11.54 15.35
N ALA A 451 -13.08 11.53 14.11
CA ALA A 451 -12.24 11.35 12.92
C ALA A 451 -11.22 12.49 12.76
N GLU A 452 -11.59 13.70 13.20
CA GLU A 452 -10.82 14.94 13.09
C GLU A 452 -10.90 15.75 14.39
N GLY A 453 -10.05 16.78 14.50
CA GLY A 453 -10.00 17.68 15.66
C GLY A 453 -9.29 17.10 16.89
N PRO A 454 -8.92 17.92 17.87
CA PRO A 454 -8.16 17.44 19.02
C PRO A 454 -8.99 16.62 19.99
N VAL A 455 -8.37 15.59 20.57
CA VAL A 455 -9.02 14.73 21.57
C VAL A 455 -7.97 14.12 22.51
N VAL A 456 -8.34 13.99 23.78
CA VAL A 456 -7.53 13.30 24.78
C VAL A 456 -8.10 11.91 25.03
N LEU A 457 -7.28 10.88 24.90
CA LEU A 457 -7.61 9.51 25.26
C LEU A 457 -7.09 9.22 26.66
N VAL A 458 -7.93 8.63 27.51
CA VAL A 458 -7.57 8.23 28.87
C VAL A 458 -7.74 6.73 29.00
N CYS A 459 -6.70 6.02 29.43
CA CYS A 459 -6.75 4.57 29.58
C CYS A 459 -6.08 4.07 30.87
N ASN A 460 -6.52 2.93 31.39
CA ASN A 460 -5.83 2.24 32.48
C ASN A 460 -4.49 1.65 32.02
N HIS A 461 -3.53 1.50 32.94
CA HIS A 461 -2.14 1.12 32.62
C HIS A 461 -1.72 -0.20 33.26
N VAL A 462 -1.86 -1.29 32.50
CA VAL A 462 -1.64 -2.67 32.94
C VAL A 462 -0.28 -3.23 32.50
N ALA A 463 0.17 -2.93 31.28
CA ALA A 463 1.39 -3.48 30.72
C ALA A 463 2.15 -2.47 29.85
N PHE A 464 3.47 -2.70 29.66
CA PHE A 464 4.28 -1.86 28.77
C PHE A 464 3.83 -1.90 27.30
N VAL A 465 2.99 -2.88 26.93
CA VAL A 465 2.43 -3.03 25.58
C VAL A 465 1.15 -2.22 25.36
N ASP A 466 0.56 -1.62 26.41
CA ASP A 466 -0.69 -0.85 26.32
C ASP A 466 -0.65 0.22 25.22
N PRO A 467 0.41 1.07 25.11
CA PRO A 467 0.49 2.08 24.06
C PRO A 467 0.49 1.48 22.65
N ALA A 468 1.13 0.31 22.46
CA ALA A 468 1.18 -0.36 21.17
C ALA A 468 -0.19 -0.93 20.75
N ILE A 469 -0.98 -1.43 21.71
CA ILE A 469 -2.33 -1.93 21.46
C ILE A 469 -3.27 -0.78 21.09
N VAL A 470 -3.19 0.34 21.83
CA VAL A 470 -3.96 1.55 21.51
C VAL A 470 -3.54 2.07 20.12
N MET A 471 -2.25 2.21 19.85
CA MET A 471 -1.74 2.67 18.54
C MET A 471 -2.16 1.76 17.39
N GLY A 472 -2.17 0.44 17.59
CA GLY A 472 -2.61 -0.53 16.57
C GLY A 472 -4.12 -0.54 16.31
N ARG A 473 -4.94 0.09 17.16
CA ARG A 473 -6.41 0.09 17.03
C ARG A 473 -7.02 1.47 16.82
N VAL A 474 -6.41 2.51 17.35
CA VAL A 474 -6.79 3.91 17.08
C VAL A 474 -6.28 4.30 15.69
N ARG A 475 -7.18 4.82 14.86
CA ARG A 475 -6.87 5.16 13.46
C ARG A 475 -5.91 6.34 13.35
N ARG A 476 -6.07 7.30 14.24
CA ARG A 476 -5.31 8.56 14.25
C ARG A 476 -3.95 8.39 14.92
N PRO A 477 -2.87 8.99 14.40
CA PRO A 477 -1.59 9.04 15.08
C PRO A 477 -1.77 9.55 16.51
N THR A 478 -1.41 8.72 17.48
CA THR A 478 -1.64 9.00 18.91
C THR A 478 -0.31 9.31 19.58
N ARG A 479 -0.21 10.48 20.21
CA ARG A 479 0.96 10.93 20.97
C ARG A 479 0.81 10.50 22.41
N PHE A 480 1.70 9.64 22.88
CA PHE A 480 1.64 9.08 24.22
C PHE A 480 2.48 9.90 25.19
N VAL A 481 1.90 10.28 26.32
CA VAL A 481 2.66 10.83 27.45
C VAL A 481 3.32 9.68 28.20
N MET A 482 4.64 9.73 28.38
CA MET A 482 5.40 8.61 28.94
C MET A 482 6.55 9.04 29.85
N HIS A 483 6.90 8.20 30.82
CA HIS A 483 7.96 8.50 31.77
C HIS A 483 9.33 8.64 31.08
N HIS A 484 10.06 9.71 31.39
CA HIS A 484 11.32 10.08 30.71
C HIS A 484 12.41 9.01 30.76
N LYS A 485 12.54 8.24 31.85
CA LYS A 485 13.50 7.12 31.94
C LYS A 485 13.22 6.01 30.92
N ILE A 486 11.96 5.76 30.59
CA ILE A 486 11.58 4.79 29.54
C ILE A 486 11.87 5.40 28.17
N TYR A 487 11.52 6.68 28.00
CA TYR A 487 11.80 7.44 26.78
C TYR A 487 13.30 7.44 26.43
N ASN A 488 14.18 7.61 27.42
CA ASN A 488 15.62 7.68 27.25
C ASN A 488 16.34 6.32 27.26
N LYS A 489 15.60 5.20 27.26
CA LYS A 489 16.23 3.87 27.24
C LYS A 489 16.99 3.66 25.92
N PHE A 490 18.19 3.08 26.01
CA PHE A 490 19.08 2.87 24.86
C PHE A 490 18.37 2.10 23.73
N GLY A 491 18.54 2.56 22.48
CA GLY A 491 17.87 2.01 21.29
C GLY A 491 16.40 2.44 21.10
N MET A 492 15.67 2.74 22.18
CA MET A 492 14.24 3.06 22.12
C MET A 492 13.95 4.57 21.97
N LYS A 493 14.89 5.43 22.36
CA LYS A 493 14.74 6.89 22.28
C LYS A 493 14.41 7.38 20.87
N PHE A 494 15.07 6.81 19.86
CA PHE A 494 14.79 7.12 18.46
C PHE A 494 13.33 6.78 18.11
N LEU A 495 12.87 5.59 18.50
CA LEU A 495 11.51 5.10 18.25
C LEU A 495 10.44 5.95 18.94
N PHE A 496 10.65 6.35 20.20
CA PHE A 496 9.70 7.19 20.92
C PHE A 496 9.68 8.64 20.42
N LYS A 497 10.84 9.19 20.03
CA LYS A 497 10.91 10.49 19.35
C LYS A 497 10.17 10.46 18.01
N ALA A 498 10.37 9.40 17.24
CA ALA A 498 9.67 9.10 16.00
C ALA A 498 8.14 9.04 16.17
N ALA A 499 7.68 8.40 17.26
CA ALA A 499 6.26 8.32 17.61
C ALA A 499 5.68 9.64 18.16
N LYS A 500 6.48 10.72 18.19
CA LYS A 500 6.17 11.99 18.85
C LYS A 500 5.67 11.81 20.29
N ALA A 501 6.20 10.81 21.01
CA ALA A 501 5.89 10.58 22.41
C ALA A 501 6.38 11.76 23.26
N ILE A 502 5.61 12.10 24.29
CA ILE A 502 5.85 13.26 25.14
C ILE A 502 6.49 12.75 26.44
N PRO A 503 7.81 12.97 26.65
CA PRO A 503 8.46 12.57 27.89
C PRO A 503 7.96 13.44 29.04
N VAL A 504 7.68 12.82 30.19
CA VAL A 504 7.26 13.51 31.40
C VAL A 504 8.01 12.97 32.62
N ALA A 505 8.24 13.86 33.59
CA ALA A 505 8.74 13.54 34.92
C ALA A 505 7.72 13.99 35.97
N SER A 506 7.84 13.46 37.19
CA SER A 506 7.02 13.97 38.29
C SER A 506 7.51 15.35 38.74
N ALA A 507 6.62 16.18 39.28
CA ALA A 507 6.98 17.50 39.84
C ALA A 507 8.12 17.45 40.87
N LYS A 508 8.26 16.32 41.60
CA LYS A 508 9.33 16.13 42.57
C LYS A 508 10.68 15.79 41.95
N GLU A 509 10.67 15.20 40.76
CA GLU A 509 11.88 14.74 40.08
C GLU A 509 12.45 15.83 39.16
N ASP A 510 11.58 16.46 38.35
CA ASP A 510 11.96 17.51 37.42
C ASP A 510 10.71 18.38 37.09
N PRO A 511 10.54 19.52 37.79
CA PRO A 511 9.43 20.44 37.55
C PRO A 511 9.42 21.05 36.15
N GLU A 512 10.61 21.34 35.59
CA GLU A 512 10.74 21.99 34.28
C GLU A 512 10.31 21.04 33.16
N MET A 513 10.74 19.77 33.22
CA MET A 513 10.30 18.75 32.27
C MET A 513 8.79 18.49 32.36
N MET A 514 8.22 18.51 33.57
CA MET A 514 6.78 18.39 33.74
C MET A 514 6.06 19.53 33.02
N GLU A 515 6.52 20.77 33.17
CA GLU A 515 5.92 21.93 32.50
C GLU A 515 6.07 21.86 30.98
N ALA A 516 7.26 21.48 30.49
CA ALA A 516 7.51 21.25 29.06
C ALA A 516 6.60 20.16 28.47
N ALA A 517 6.28 19.12 29.25
CA ALA A 517 5.34 18.08 28.83
C ALA A 517 3.91 18.62 28.68
N PHE A 518 3.43 19.43 29.63
CA PHE A 518 2.11 20.08 29.52
C PHE A 518 2.05 21.04 28.32
N GLN A 519 3.11 21.81 28.09
CA GLN A 519 3.22 22.67 26.92
C GLN A 519 3.19 21.86 25.61
N SER A 520 3.93 20.76 25.54
CA SER A 520 3.93 19.86 24.38
C SER A 520 2.55 19.23 24.12
N VAL A 521 1.80 18.91 25.19
CA VAL A 521 0.41 18.43 25.07
C VAL A 521 -0.49 19.53 24.52
N ARG A 522 -0.36 20.76 25.02
CA ARG A 522 -1.13 21.92 24.54
C ARG A 522 -0.89 22.18 23.06
N GLU A 523 0.37 22.18 22.63
CA GLU A 523 0.75 22.34 21.21
C GLU A 523 0.17 21.22 20.35
N ALA A 524 0.31 19.96 20.79
CA ALA A 524 -0.27 18.83 20.07
C ALA A 524 -1.79 18.95 19.90
N LEU A 525 -2.51 19.34 20.96
CA LEU A 525 -3.96 19.54 20.88
C LEU A 525 -4.32 20.78 20.03
N ALA A 526 -3.51 21.84 20.04
CA ALA A 526 -3.71 22.99 19.15
C ALA A 526 -3.55 22.60 17.66
N ASP A 527 -2.63 21.69 17.36
CA ASP A 527 -2.43 21.10 16.03
C ASP A 527 -3.54 20.11 15.63
N GLY A 528 -4.50 19.84 16.53
CA GLY A 528 -5.58 18.89 16.31
C GLY A 528 -5.17 17.42 16.51
N ASP A 529 -4.03 17.13 17.13
CA ASP A 529 -3.55 15.75 17.35
C ASP A 529 -4.37 15.01 18.43
N VAL A 530 -4.20 13.68 18.46
CA VAL A 530 -4.69 12.81 19.53
C VAL A 530 -3.61 12.64 20.58
N VAL A 531 -3.90 12.97 21.84
CA VAL A 531 -2.99 12.73 22.97
C VAL A 531 -3.56 11.63 23.85
N CYS A 532 -2.77 10.59 24.13
CA CYS A 532 -3.16 9.52 25.04
C CYS A 532 -2.35 9.59 26.34
N ILE A 533 -3.07 9.53 27.47
CA ILE A 533 -2.49 9.52 28.80
C ILE A 533 -2.96 8.32 29.61
N PHE A 534 -2.07 7.87 30.48
CA PHE A 534 -2.34 6.86 31.50
C PHE A 534 -2.34 7.56 32.87
N PRO A 535 -3.48 8.05 33.36
CA PRO A 535 -3.54 8.97 34.50
C PRO A 535 -3.13 8.34 35.85
N GLU A 536 -2.97 7.02 35.92
CA GLU A 536 -2.34 6.32 37.06
C GLU A 536 -0.87 6.77 37.26
N GLY A 537 -0.18 7.13 36.17
CA GLY A 537 1.21 7.59 36.18
C GLY A 537 2.26 6.51 36.50
N ALA A 538 1.83 5.26 36.73
CA ALA A 538 2.66 4.08 36.85
C ALA A 538 1.87 2.86 36.37
N LEU A 539 2.58 1.78 36.02
CA LEU A 539 1.95 0.49 35.79
C LEU A 539 1.39 -0.06 37.09
N THR A 540 0.20 -0.64 37.02
CA THR A 540 -0.44 -1.32 38.15
C THR A 540 0.48 -2.39 38.78
N PRO A 541 0.56 -2.49 40.11
CA PRO A 541 1.33 -3.51 40.81
C PRO A 541 0.57 -4.83 41.00
N ASP A 542 -0.77 -4.81 40.88
CA ASP A 542 -1.65 -5.93 41.21
C ASP A 542 -2.68 -6.25 40.11
N GLY A 543 -2.74 -5.45 39.03
CA GLY A 543 -3.69 -5.61 37.92
C GLY A 543 -5.03 -4.89 38.11
N LYS A 544 -5.24 -4.26 39.26
CA LYS A 544 -6.37 -3.36 39.53
C LYS A 544 -6.07 -1.96 38.98
N ILE A 545 -7.12 -1.18 38.69
CA ILE A 545 -6.95 0.19 38.19
C ILE A 545 -6.50 1.06 39.37
N GLY A 546 -5.38 1.76 39.22
CA GLY A 546 -4.91 2.72 40.22
C GLY A 546 -5.68 4.04 40.21
N GLN A 547 -5.49 4.86 41.25
CA GLN A 547 -6.11 6.18 41.34
C GLN A 547 -5.62 7.10 40.22
N PHE A 548 -6.55 7.82 39.58
CA PHE A 548 -6.23 8.78 38.52
C PHE A 548 -5.72 10.10 39.12
N LYS A 549 -4.63 10.62 38.54
CA LYS A 549 -4.03 11.90 38.97
C LYS A 549 -4.72 13.08 38.29
N LYS A 550 -4.71 14.24 38.96
CA LYS A 550 -5.29 15.51 38.50
C LYS A 550 -4.61 16.17 37.28
N GLY A 551 -3.58 15.53 36.71
CA GLY A 551 -2.91 16.05 35.51
C GLY A 551 -3.87 16.22 34.32
N ILE A 552 -4.88 15.35 34.20
CA ILE A 552 -5.90 15.47 33.15
C ILE A 552 -6.75 16.73 33.30
N GLU A 553 -7.12 17.11 34.52
CA GLU A 553 -7.89 18.34 34.79
C GLU A 553 -7.11 19.58 34.36
N ARG A 554 -5.78 19.58 34.58
CA ARG A 554 -4.90 20.64 34.10
C ARG A 554 -4.87 20.72 32.58
N ILE A 555 -4.73 19.59 31.88
CA ILE A 555 -4.73 19.54 30.41
C ILE A 555 -6.04 20.14 29.87
N ILE A 556 -7.19 19.73 30.41
CA ILE A 556 -8.49 20.17 29.91
C ILE A 556 -8.80 21.62 30.27
N LYS A 557 -8.31 22.11 31.40
CA LYS A 557 -8.39 23.53 31.75
C LYS A 557 -7.65 24.41 30.74
N ASP A 558 -6.47 23.98 30.32
CA ASP A 558 -5.62 24.73 29.38
C ASP A 558 -6.03 24.50 27.91
N SER A 559 -6.67 23.37 27.61
CA SER A 559 -7.09 22.96 26.27
C SER A 559 -8.44 22.25 26.36
N PRO A 560 -9.56 23.00 26.24
CA PRO A 560 -10.91 22.46 26.44
C PRO A 560 -11.33 21.55 25.28
N VAL A 561 -10.90 20.28 25.32
CA VAL A 561 -11.16 19.28 24.27
C VAL A 561 -11.89 18.06 24.83
N PRO A 562 -12.64 17.30 24.01
CA PRO A 562 -13.30 16.07 24.48
C PRO A 562 -12.30 15.05 25.05
N VAL A 563 -12.72 14.33 26.09
CA VAL A 563 -11.94 13.23 26.67
C VAL A 563 -12.65 11.90 26.46
N ILE A 564 -11.95 10.90 25.94
CA ILE A 564 -12.51 9.58 25.68
C ILE A 564 -11.90 8.57 26.66
N PRO A 565 -12.69 8.02 27.58
CA PRO A 565 -12.23 6.96 28.46
C PRO A 565 -12.13 5.64 27.69
N MET A 566 -11.09 4.87 27.99
CA MET A 566 -10.84 3.55 27.41
C MET A 566 -10.41 2.57 28.49
N ALA A 567 -10.82 1.31 28.34
CA ALA A 567 -10.40 0.22 29.22
C ALA A 567 -9.67 -0.87 28.42
N LEU A 568 -8.45 -1.21 28.86
CA LEU A 568 -7.71 -2.39 28.44
C LEU A 568 -7.90 -3.51 29.45
N ASN A 569 -8.33 -4.68 28.96
CA ASN A 569 -8.55 -5.86 29.81
C ASN A 569 -7.70 -7.07 29.40
N ASN A 570 -7.48 -7.96 30.37
CA ASN A 570 -6.74 -9.22 30.24
C ASN A 570 -5.25 -9.10 29.83
N LEU A 571 -4.58 -8.02 30.24
CA LEU A 571 -3.13 -7.82 30.05
C LEU A 571 -2.27 -8.17 31.27
N TRP A 572 -2.88 -8.30 32.44
CA TRP A 572 -2.20 -8.70 33.67
C TRP A 572 -1.74 -10.17 33.59
N GLY A 573 -0.48 -10.44 33.95
CA GLY A 573 0.15 -11.76 33.76
C GLY A 573 0.88 -11.95 32.43
N SER A 574 0.84 -10.97 31.53
CA SER A 574 1.60 -10.99 30.27
C SER A 574 3.09 -10.68 30.47
N MET A 575 3.91 -10.99 29.45
CA MET A 575 5.37 -10.75 29.42
C MET A 575 5.73 -9.29 29.74
N PHE A 576 4.85 -8.38 29.35
CA PHE A 576 5.03 -6.93 29.49
C PHE A 576 4.34 -6.35 30.74
N SER A 577 3.74 -7.18 31.60
CA SER A 577 3.17 -6.76 32.89
C SER A 577 4.19 -6.87 34.02
N ARG A 578 3.87 -6.32 35.20
CA ARG A 578 4.72 -6.42 36.40
C ARG A 578 4.50 -7.69 37.24
N TYR A 579 3.63 -8.60 36.79
CA TYR A 579 3.14 -9.77 37.55
C TYR A 579 4.22 -10.58 38.29
N SER A 580 5.34 -10.94 37.64
CA SER A 580 6.39 -11.77 38.29
C SER A 580 7.81 -11.37 37.90
N LYS A 581 8.76 -11.21 38.82
CA LYS A 581 10.16 -10.88 38.44
C LYS A 581 10.82 -11.90 37.50
N ASN A 582 10.31 -13.14 37.44
CA ASN A 582 10.76 -14.17 36.51
C ASN A 582 10.08 -14.00 35.14
N VAL A 583 10.86 -13.66 34.09
CA VAL A 583 10.35 -13.47 32.72
C VAL A 583 9.72 -14.74 32.15
N LEU A 584 10.23 -15.93 32.50
CA LEU A 584 9.65 -17.21 32.09
C LEU A 584 8.25 -17.41 32.66
N ALA A 585 7.98 -16.91 33.87
CA ALA A 585 6.65 -16.95 34.48
C ALA A 585 5.67 -15.94 33.87
N ARG A 586 6.18 -14.99 33.07
CA ARG A 586 5.39 -14.03 32.28
C ARG A 586 5.28 -14.40 30.79
N LEU A 587 5.93 -15.48 30.33
CA LEU A 587 5.71 -15.97 28.98
C LEU A 587 4.21 -16.23 28.81
N PRO A 588 3.62 -15.88 27.65
CA PRO A 588 2.20 -16.08 27.44
C PRO A 588 1.89 -17.57 27.62
N ARG A 589 1.11 -17.90 28.67
CA ARG A 589 0.70 -19.29 28.97
C ARG A 589 -0.09 -19.93 27.82
N LYS A 590 -0.57 -19.12 26.87
CA LYS A 590 -1.24 -19.51 25.63
C LYS A 590 -0.76 -18.61 24.49
N PHE A 591 -0.44 -19.21 23.35
CA PHE A 591 -0.26 -18.49 22.08
C PHE A 591 -1.56 -17.70 21.76
N MET A 592 -1.45 -16.44 21.32
CA MET A 592 -2.58 -15.51 21.10
C MET A 592 -3.42 -15.20 22.35
N ALA A 593 -2.83 -14.51 23.33
CA ALA A 593 -3.59 -14.03 24.49
C ALA A 593 -4.71 -13.07 24.05
N LYS A 594 -5.96 -13.36 24.44
CA LYS A 594 -7.12 -12.52 24.12
C LYS A 594 -7.06 -11.24 24.95
N VAL A 595 -7.10 -10.09 24.29
CA VAL A 595 -7.10 -8.77 24.95
C VAL A 595 -8.35 -8.03 24.50
N GLU A 596 -8.91 -7.20 25.36
CA GLU A 596 -10.07 -6.38 25.02
C GLU A 596 -9.75 -4.90 25.19
N LEU A 597 -10.07 -4.09 24.17
CA LEU A 597 -10.01 -2.64 24.22
C LEU A 597 -11.42 -2.07 24.08
N LEU A 598 -11.96 -1.53 25.16
CA LEU A 598 -13.27 -0.90 25.19
C LEU A 598 -13.11 0.60 25.19
N VAL A 599 -13.84 1.28 24.32
CA VAL A 599 -13.83 2.74 24.18
C VAL A 599 -15.21 3.26 24.55
N GLY A 600 -15.28 4.17 25.52
CA GLY A 600 -16.52 4.76 26.00
C GLY A 600 -16.94 5.99 25.22
N ASP A 601 -18.05 6.59 25.62
CA ASP A 601 -18.56 7.81 25.03
C ASP A 601 -17.70 9.04 25.40
N PRO A 602 -17.62 10.06 24.53
CA PRO A 602 -16.87 11.28 24.82
C PRO A 602 -17.42 12.00 26.04
N VAL A 603 -16.53 12.39 26.95
CA VAL A 603 -16.82 13.27 28.09
C VAL A 603 -16.56 14.72 27.67
N PRO A 604 -17.56 15.62 27.74
CA PRO A 604 -17.38 17.03 27.43
C PRO A 604 -16.36 17.69 28.37
N PRO A 605 -15.56 18.68 27.91
CA PRO A 605 -14.51 19.32 28.69
C PRO A 605 -14.96 19.81 30.07
N GLN A 606 -16.16 20.37 30.15
CA GLN A 606 -16.74 20.96 31.37
C GLN A 606 -17.06 19.92 32.45
N GLN A 607 -17.11 18.65 32.06
CA GLN A 607 -17.49 17.53 32.90
C GLN A 607 -16.29 16.65 33.30
N VAL A 608 -15.08 17.01 32.88
CA VAL A 608 -13.88 16.21 33.13
C VAL A 608 -13.36 16.44 34.55
N THR A 609 -13.37 15.38 35.36
CA THR A 609 -12.62 15.26 36.61
C THR A 609 -11.88 13.94 36.64
N ALA A 610 -10.76 13.86 37.37
CA ALA A 610 -10.00 12.61 37.48
C ALA A 610 -10.86 11.46 38.04
N ASP A 611 -11.67 11.74 39.07
CA ASP A 611 -12.54 10.75 39.71
C ASP A 611 -13.63 10.24 38.77
N ARG A 612 -14.30 11.14 38.03
CA ARG A 612 -15.32 10.73 37.06
C ARG A 612 -14.74 9.91 35.92
N LEU A 613 -13.55 10.25 35.44
CA LEU A 613 -12.86 9.46 34.41
C LEU A 613 -12.46 8.09 34.94
N TYR A 614 -12.03 8.00 36.21
CA TYR A 614 -11.75 6.73 36.87
C TYR A 614 -13.00 5.85 36.91
N GLU A 615 -14.13 6.37 37.37
CA GLU A 615 -15.42 5.66 37.39
C GLU A 615 -15.80 5.15 36.00
N ARG A 616 -15.69 6.01 34.98
CA ARG A 616 -16.00 5.61 33.59
C ARG A 616 -15.09 4.51 33.07
N VAL A 617 -13.80 4.52 33.39
CA VAL A 617 -12.87 3.46 32.97
C VAL A 617 -13.14 2.16 33.73
N VAL A 618 -13.52 2.23 35.01
CA VAL A 618 -13.94 1.05 35.80
C VAL A 618 -15.22 0.46 35.22
N ASP A 619 -16.22 1.28 34.91
CA ASP A 619 -17.48 0.83 34.29
C ASP A 619 -17.22 0.13 32.96
N LEU A 620 -16.36 0.70 32.11
CA LEU A 620 -15.94 0.05 30.87
C LEU A 620 -15.26 -1.28 31.14
N LYS A 621 -14.33 -1.36 32.11
CA LYS A 621 -13.65 -2.61 32.46
C LYS A 621 -14.63 -3.69 32.95
N ASN A 622 -15.68 -3.30 33.67
CA ASN A 622 -16.73 -4.22 34.14
C ASN A 622 -17.64 -4.74 33.00
N GLN A 623 -17.72 -4.02 31.88
CA GLN A 623 -18.45 -4.46 30.68
C GLN A 623 -17.64 -5.43 29.79
N ALA A 624 -16.39 -5.72 30.15
CA ALA A 624 -15.53 -6.57 29.35
C ALA A 624 -16.00 -8.03 29.31
N GLU A 625 -16.05 -8.58 28.10
CA GLU A 625 -16.40 -9.99 27.87
C GLU A 625 -15.22 -10.92 28.20
N ILE A 626 -13.99 -10.40 28.18
CA ILE A 626 -12.77 -11.18 28.41
C ILE A 626 -12.24 -10.87 29.81
N ALA A 627 -12.64 -11.67 30.79
CA ALA A 627 -12.11 -11.58 32.15
C ALA A 627 -10.63 -12.00 32.24
N ASN A 628 -9.92 -11.45 33.23
CA ASN A 628 -8.57 -11.90 33.55
C ASN A 628 -8.62 -12.97 34.64
N PRO A 629 -8.24 -14.23 34.35
CA PRO A 629 -8.36 -15.34 35.29
C PRO A 629 -7.42 -15.20 36.51
N LEU A 630 -6.41 -14.34 36.44
CA LEU A 630 -5.50 -14.05 37.56
C LEU A 630 -6.07 -13.03 38.54
N LEU A 631 -7.10 -12.27 38.15
CA LEU A 631 -7.77 -11.28 39.00
C LEU A 631 -9.05 -11.84 39.65
N GLU A 632 -9.67 -12.87 39.08
CA GLU A 632 -10.83 -13.55 39.66
C GLU A 632 -10.46 -14.42 40.89
N ASN A 633 -9.24 -14.96 40.93
CA ASN A 633 -8.80 -15.86 42.00
C ASN A 633 -8.32 -15.17 43.29
N THR A 634 -8.28 -13.83 43.32
CA THR A 634 -7.87 -13.07 44.50
C THR A 634 -9.00 -12.78 45.49
N ASP A 635 -10.26 -12.86 45.07
CA ASP A 635 -11.42 -12.57 45.93
C ASP A 635 -11.95 -13.81 46.68
N SER A 636 -11.43 -15.02 46.40
CA SER A 636 -11.83 -16.27 47.08
C SER A 636 -10.92 -16.69 48.25
N LYS A 637 -9.96 -15.84 48.64
CA LYS A 637 -9.03 -16.06 49.76
C LYS A 637 -8.94 -14.88 50.74
N ALA A 638 -10.00 -14.09 50.85
CA ALA A 638 -10.14 -13.07 51.89
C ALA A 638 -11.06 -13.55 53.01
#